data_AF-A0A182JIZ5-F1
#
_entry.id   AF-A0A182JIZ5-F1
#
_cell.length_a   1.000
_cell.length_b   1.000
_cell.length_c   1.000
_cell.angle_alpha   90.00
_cell.angle_beta   90.00
_cell.angle_gamma   90.00
#
_symmetry.space_group_name_H-M   'P 1'
#
loop_
_entity.id
_entity.type
_entity.pdbx_description
1 polymer ?
#
loop_
_entity_poly.entity_id
_entity_poly.type
_entity_poly.pdbx_seq_one_letter_code
_entity_poly.pdbx_strand_id
1 'polypeptide(L)'
;MASLLKISSALRRQTLVVGARAGSSYAAAFRSALSNEPATEVTTLDSGLRVASESLPTNVATVALFLDAGARYEDKQNNGTANFFEHVAFKGTTKRSQSALEQEVESMGAQLEVKTGREQTVFTARCLSKDVPKAVEILADVVQNPKLDDADVKRAREVILGEIEQVDTDNLRKVVFNHLHSTAFQGTSLSNSVYGPSSNIKAIKADDLRGYVNTHFKAPRMVLAVAGDVRQAELEKLAEKHLGKVESTFDGKPPQLSPVRFTGSEVRVRDDSIPLAHVAVAVEGCGVNDSDALALSVASMLIGNWDRSFGGGVNNASKLAVASAHDKLCHNFRSFNKTYRDTGLWGIYFECDPLMCEDMLFNVQNEWMRLCTMVTDGEVERAKRQLKTHLLAELEGPYAICKDIGRQVLRSGRREALHDMERRLENVSAQNVRAVGMKYIFDRCPAVAAVGPVENLPDYMRVRSSMSWVRLLQQQQQSNNRFFASSKMVLESTMVCFDNSDYQRNGDYFPTRLNAQKDGVNLVCLSKVRSNPENNVGLMTLANTTEVLATLTSDVGRILSKLHLVNPNGNINLMTGLRIAHLVLKHRQGKNHKMRIVVFVGSPVVHDEGELVKLAKKLKKEKVNVDIVSFGDHQKNNDTFTAFINVLNGKDGTGSHLVCVPRGSVFSEALISSPIIQGEDGTGGAGLGGAGFEFGVDPNEDPELALALRVSMEEQRLRQEEEQRRATANSAAEGAGATEAAAGAGAEGESAAAGTTATPSSSSSFARVARTASAEPHSEEAMLERALALSTGEILPADDSMPDFANMTEEEQIAFAMQMSMQDAQEPISQPAKRQKQEDDTPMEVDEEDVEVVPISPAYLMSVLENLPGVDPQSEAVRNAVGSLNKDNKNAKKQPPSDKDKDGESKK
;
A
#
# COMPACT_ATOMS: atom_id res chain seq x y z
N MET A 1 19.25 -22.27 47.72
CA MET A 1 18.79 -21.56 46.50
C MET A 1 17.88 -20.35 46.78
N ALA A 2 17.99 -19.64 47.93
CA ALA A 2 17.05 -18.55 48.26
C ALA A 2 17.55 -17.13 47.90
N SER A 3 18.84 -16.95 47.56
CA SER A 3 19.42 -15.62 47.27
C SER A 3 19.11 -15.12 45.85
N LEU A 4 19.28 -15.99 44.84
CA LEU A 4 19.14 -15.65 43.41
C LEU A 4 17.74 -15.12 43.03
N LEU A 5 16.69 -15.49 43.76
CA LEU A 5 15.31 -15.05 43.50
C LEU A 5 15.00 -13.62 43.93
N LYS A 6 15.86 -12.94 44.71
CA LYS A 6 15.67 -11.52 45.07
C LYS A 6 16.24 -10.55 44.04
N ILE A 7 17.24 -10.97 43.26
CA ILE A 7 17.91 -10.13 42.25
C ILE A 7 17.02 -9.99 41.00
N SER A 8 16.36 -11.08 40.57
CA SER A 8 15.46 -11.07 39.41
C SER A 8 14.21 -10.20 39.59
N SER A 9 13.73 -10.00 40.83
CA SER A 9 12.61 -9.10 41.12
C SER A 9 12.98 -7.60 41.10
N ALA A 10 14.26 -7.25 41.26
CA ALA A 10 14.71 -5.85 41.25
C ALA A 10 14.81 -5.31 39.80
N LEU A 11 15.55 -6.01 38.92
CA LEU A 11 15.73 -5.58 37.53
C LEU A 11 14.40 -5.50 36.75
N ARG A 12 13.38 -6.28 37.12
CA ARG A 12 12.09 -6.33 36.40
C ARG A 12 11.11 -5.19 36.77
N ARG A 13 11.53 -4.20 37.57
CA ARG A 13 10.70 -3.04 37.96
C ARG A 13 11.26 -1.66 37.63
N GLN A 14 12.49 -1.54 37.11
CA GLN A 14 13.09 -0.25 36.73
C GLN A 14 13.09 0.05 35.21
N THR A 15 12.55 -0.84 34.37
CA THR A 15 12.58 -0.73 32.90
C THR A 15 11.21 -0.44 32.26
N LEU A 16 10.26 0.14 33.01
CA LEU A 16 8.93 0.50 32.49
C LEU A 16 8.46 1.95 32.78
N VAL A 17 9.26 2.77 33.47
CA VAL A 17 8.93 4.19 33.72
C VAL A 17 10.18 5.08 33.62
N VAL A 18 10.64 5.37 32.39
CA VAL A 18 11.09 6.68 31.87
C VAL A 18 11.23 6.50 30.35
N GLY A 19 10.34 7.14 29.59
CA GLY A 19 10.38 7.12 28.11
C GLY A 19 9.30 7.99 27.48
N ALA A 20 8.08 7.94 28.03
CA ALA A 20 6.94 8.72 27.53
C ALA A 20 6.97 10.23 27.82
N ARG A 21 7.85 10.73 28.71
CA ARG A 21 7.89 12.15 29.10
C ARG A 21 8.82 13.03 28.25
N ALA A 22 9.91 12.48 27.72
CA ALA A 22 10.85 13.26 26.89
C ALA A 22 10.24 13.65 25.53
N GLY A 23 9.44 12.78 24.90
CA GLY A 23 8.79 13.09 23.62
C GLY A 23 7.81 14.26 23.69
N SER A 24 7.17 14.49 24.85
CA SER A 24 6.15 15.52 25.00
C SER A 24 6.71 16.95 25.00
N SER A 25 7.89 17.18 25.58
CA SER A 25 8.51 18.51 25.60
C SER A 25 9.06 18.90 24.23
N TYR A 26 9.75 17.99 23.55
CA TYR A 26 10.24 18.23 22.18
C TYR A 26 9.10 18.41 21.16
N ALA A 27 8.01 17.65 21.26
CA ALA A 27 6.85 17.84 20.39
C ALA A 27 6.13 19.18 20.64
N ALA A 28 6.03 19.63 21.90
CA ALA A 28 5.49 20.94 22.24
C ALA A 28 6.40 22.09 21.74
N ALA A 29 7.72 21.96 21.93
CA ALA A 29 8.70 22.94 21.45
C ALA A 29 8.72 23.04 19.92
N PHE A 30 8.64 21.91 19.20
CA PHE A 30 8.58 21.90 17.74
C PHE A 30 7.30 22.56 17.21
N ARG A 31 6.14 22.25 17.78
CA ARG A 31 4.88 22.93 17.41
C ARG A 31 4.89 24.42 17.74
N SER A 32 5.52 24.82 18.85
CA SER A 32 5.74 26.23 19.21
C SER A 32 6.67 26.95 18.22
N ALA A 33 7.70 26.27 17.70
CA ALA A 33 8.51 26.80 16.60
C ALA A 33 7.69 26.97 15.30
N LEU A 34 6.84 26.01 14.94
CA LEU A 34 5.95 26.11 13.76
C LEU A 34 4.81 27.12 13.90
N SER A 35 4.45 27.55 15.12
CA SER A 35 3.54 28.68 15.34
C SER A 35 4.25 30.04 15.36
N ASN A 36 5.58 30.05 15.44
CA ASN A 36 6.40 31.28 15.45
C ASN A 36 6.99 31.60 14.06
N GLU A 37 6.60 30.86 13.01
CA GLU A 37 6.85 31.20 11.61
C GLU A 37 6.18 32.56 11.29
N PRO A 38 6.88 33.53 10.64
CA PRO A 38 6.25 34.78 10.23
C PRO A 38 5.13 34.50 9.22
N ALA A 39 3.94 35.05 9.48
CA ALA A 39 2.79 34.87 8.60
C ALA A 39 3.09 35.43 7.19
N THR A 40 2.83 34.62 6.15
CA THR A 40 2.91 35.11 4.76
C THR A 40 1.67 35.94 4.46
N GLU A 41 1.87 37.25 4.29
CA GLU A 41 0.81 38.16 3.87
C GLU A 41 0.59 38.01 2.36
N VAL A 42 -0.67 37.87 1.93
CA VAL A 42 -1.05 37.73 0.52
C VAL A 42 -2.22 38.65 0.23
N THR A 43 -2.04 39.57 -0.71
CA THR A 43 -3.08 40.51 -1.15
C THR A 43 -3.23 40.49 -2.67
N THR A 44 -4.39 40.95 -3.15
CA THR A 44 -4.75 41.00 -4.57
C THR A 44 -5.04 42.43 -4.97
N LEU A 45 -4.29 42.95 -5.95
CA LEU A 45 -4.54 44.28 -6.52
C LEU A 45 -5.76 44.24 -7.45
N ASP A 46 -6.34 45.41 -7.75
CA ASP A 46 -7.47 45.57 -8.68
C ASP A 46 -7.19 45.04 -10.11
N SER A 47 -5.92 44.92 -10.50
CA SER A 47 -5.49 44.30 -11.77
C SER A 47 -5.60 42.76 -11.78
N GLY A 48 -5.89 42.14 -10.64
CA GLY A 48 -5.84 40.69 -10.43
C GLY A 48 -4.44 40.16 -10.09
N LEU A 49 -3.40 41.01 -10.07
CA LEU A 49 -2.06 40.63 -9.62
C LEU A 49 -2.10 40.22 -8.14
N ARG A 50 -1.53 39.05 -7.83
CA ARG A 50 -1.28 38.61 -6.44
C ARG A 50 0.08 39.13 -5.97
N VAL A 51 0.11 39.73 -4.79
CA VAL A 51 1.33 40.21 -4.11
C VAL A 51 1.46 39.47 -2.79
N ALA A 52 2.57 38.78 -2.58
CA ALA A 52 2.84 38.02 -1.37
C ALA A 52 4.18 38.41 -0.74
N SER A 53 4.25 38.52 0.57
CA SER A 53 5.52 38.66 1.27
C SER A 53 5.63 37.84 2.55
N GLU A 54 6.87 37.47 2.89
CA GLU A 54 7.25 37.00 4.21
C GLU A 54 8.37 37.93 4.75
N SER A 55 8.06 38.63 5.84
CA SER A 55 8.99 39.55 6.50
C SER A 55 10.00 38.76 7.33
N LEU A 56 11.21 38.61 6.79
CA LEU A 56 12.34 37.91 7.43
C LEU A 56 13.38 38.93 7.91
N PRO A 57 13.97 38.79 9.11
CA PRO A 57 14.98 39.71 9.63
C PRO A 57 16.36 39.49 8.97
N THR A 58 16.42 39.60 7.64
CA THR A 58 17.63 39.36 6.82
C THR A 58 17.96 40.56 5.94
N ASN A 59 19.24 40.94 5.93
CA ASN A 59 19.79 42.03 5.09
C ASN A 59 19.78 41.71 3.58
N VAL A 60 19.50 40.45 3.23
CA VAL A 60 19.31 39.96 1.87
C VAL A 60 17.84 39.60 1.68
N ALA A 61 17.28 40.01 0.55
CA ALA A 61 15.93 39.68 0.12
C ALA A 61 15.96 38.93 -1.22
N THR A 62 14.95 38.09 -1.46
CA THR A 62 14.69 37.52 -2.79
C THR A 62 13.31 37.96 -3.26
N VAL A 63 13.29 38.73 -4.34
CA VAL A 63 12.09 39.11 -5.09
C VAL A 63 11.93 38.12 -6.23
N ALA A 64 10.74 37.55 -6.44
CA ALA A 64 10.49 36.73 -7.62
C ALA A 64 9.08 36.94 -8.19
N LEU A 65 9.01 37.01 -9.51
CA LEU A 65 7.80 37.18 -10.30
C LEU A 65 7.48 35.87 -11.02
N PHE A 66 6.42 35.21 -10.57
CA PHE A 66 5.95 33.92 -11.07
C PHE A 66 4.85 34.16 -12.09
N LEU A 67 5.01 33.55 -13.26
CA LEU A 67 4.01 33.52 -14.33
C LEU A 67 3.47 32.10 -14.45
N ASP A 68 2.15 31.96 -14.50
CA ASP A 68 1.44 30.74 -14.92
C ASP A 68 1.59 30.58 -16.45
N ALA A 69 2.82 30.32 -16.90
CA ALA A 69 3.23 30.22 -18.30
C ALA A 69 4.38 29.19 -18.42
N GLY A 70 4.60 28.61 -19.60
CA GLY A 70 5.59 27.54 -19.79
C GLY A 70 5.12 26.52 -20.82
N ALA A 71 5.92 25.47 -21.05
CA ALA A 71 5.78 24.58 -22.21
C ALA A 71 4.45 23.78 -22.31
N ARG A 72 3.65 23.71 -21.24
CA ARG A 72 2.29 23.14 -21.25
C ARG A 72 1.26 24.08 -21.91
N TYR A 73 1.54 25.37 -21.96
CA TYR A 73 0.73 26.39 -22.62
C TYR A 73 1.12 26.60 -24.10
N GLU A 74 2.09 25.82 -24.60
CA GLU A 74 2.54 25.83 -25.99
C GLU A 74 1.84 24.74 -26.82
N ASP A 75 1.56 25.07 -28.08
CA ASP A 75 1.22 24.13 -29.14
C ASP A 75 2.47 23.46 -29.73
N LYS A 76 2.28 22.39 -30.49
CA LYS A 76 3.40 21.66 -31.13
C LYS A 76 4.20 22.48 -32.15
N GLN A 77 3.66 23.62 -32.62
CA GLN A 77 4.32 24.50 -33.58
C GLN A 77 5.17 25.60 -32.92
N ASN A 78 4.72 26.14 -31.78
CA ASN A 78 5.45 27.14 -31.00
C ASN A 78 6.17 26.54 -29.76
N ASN A 79 6.23 25.22 -29.64
CA ASN A 79 6.94 24.57 -28.54
C ASN A 79 8.45 24.91 -28.55
N GLY A 80 8.92 25.43 -27.41
CA GLY A 80 10.27 25.98 -27.20
C GLY A 80 10.29 27.51 -27.07
N THR A 81 9.20 28.22 -27.41
CA THR A 81 9.07 29.68 -27.32
C THR A 81 9.27 30.22 -25.90
N ALA A 82 8.84 29.50 -24.86
CA ALA A 82 9.01 29.89 -23.46
C ALA A 82 10.50 29.87 -23.03
N ASN A 83 11.23 28.81 -23.38
CA ASN A 83 12.68 28.72 -23.16
C ASN A 83 13.42 29.77 -24.02
N PHE A 84 12.97 29.98 -25.25
CA PHE A 84 13.52 31.01 -26.12
C PHE A 84 13.34 32.42 -25.52
N PHE A 85 12.19 32.70 -24.90
CA PHE A 85 11.95 33.98 -24.22
C PHE A 85 12.90 34.18 -23.03
N GLU A 86 13.17 33.14 -22.23
CA GLU A 86 14.14 33.17 -21.12
C GLU A 86 15.54 33.64 -21.56
N HIS A 87 16.06 33.11 -22.68
CA HIS A 87 17.35 33.52 -23.26
C HIS A 87 17.36 34.91 -23.91
N VAL A 88 16.19 35.54 -24.12
CA VAL A 88 16.08 36.88 -24.75
C VAL A 88 15.67 37.97 -23.75
N ALA A 89 14.98 37.62 -22.65
CA ALA A 89 14.45 38.57 -21.68
C ALA A 89 15.51 39.53 -21.09
N PHE A 90 16.73 39.05 -20.85
CA PHE A 90 17.84 39.87 -20.34
C PHE A 90 18.66 40.59 -21.42
N LYS A 91 18.37 40.40 -22.73
CA LYS A 91 19.10 41.06 -23.82
C LYS A 91 18.70 42.53 -24.04
N GLY A 92 17.82 43.07 -23.21
CA GLY A 92 17.52 44.51 -23.13
C GLY A 92 16.03 44.82 -23.20
N THR A 93 15.65 45.92 -22.55
CA THR A 93 14.30 46.49 -22.58
C THR A 93 14.26 47.71 -23.50
N THR A 94 13.07 48.30 -23.71
CA THR A 94 12.96 49.60 -24.41
C THR A 94 13.57 50.76 -23.62
N LYS A 95 13.80 50.60 -22.30
CA LYS A 95 14.40 51.63 -21.43
C LYS A 95 15.91 51.41 -21.20
N ARG A 96 16.34 50.15 -21.11
CA ARG A 96 17.69 49.72 -20.72
C ARG A 96 18.30 48.87 -21.82
N SER A 97 19.43 49.30 -22.38
CA SER A 97 20.25 48.43 -23.25
C SER A 97 20.83 47.26 -22.44
N GLN A 98 21.21 46.16 -23.12
CA GLN A 98 21.77 44.97 -22.47
C GLN A 98 22.88 45.31 -21.45
N SER A 99 23.92 46.01 -21.90
CA SER A 99 25.06 46.39 -21.04
C SER A 99 24.69 47.35 -19.91
N ALA A 100 23.66 48.20 -20.08
CA ALA A 100 23.19 49.07 -19.00
C ALA A 100 22.40 48.27 -17.93
N LEU A 101 21.59 47.29 -18.36
CA LEU A 101 20.88 46.38 -17.47
C LEU A 101 21.87 45.50 -16.68
N GLU A 102 22.85 44.91 -17.36
CA GLU A 102 23.94 44.11 -16.76
C GLU A 102 24.73 44.95 -15.74
N GLN A 103 25.18 46.15 -16.12
CA GLN A 103 25.93 47.03 -15.24
C GLN A 103 25.10 47.53 -14.03
N GLU A 104 23.82 47.84 -14.21
CA GLU A 104 22.94 48.25 -13.09
C GLU A 104 22.80 47.11 -12.07
N VAL A 105 22.55 45.87 -12.54
CA VAL A 105 22.43 44.66 -11.73
C VAL A 105 23.73 44.33 -10.99
N GLU A 106 24.87 44.32 -11.69
CA GLU A 106 26.18 44.08 -11.09
C GLU A 106 26.57 45.16 -10.07
N SER A 107 26.25 46.43 -10.34
CA SER A 107 26.56 47.54 -9.42
C SER A 107 25.83 47.46 -8.08
N MET A 108 24.71 46.73 -8.02
CA MET A 108 23.97 46.43 -6.80
C MET A 108 24.41 45.11 -6.13
N GLY A 109 25.33 44.36 -6.74
CA GLY A 109 25.64 42.99 -6.33
C GLY A 109 24.45 42.03 -6.46
N ALA A 110 23.46 42.35 -7.30
CA ALA A 110 22.24 41.57 -7.45
C ALA A 110 22.45 40.39 -8.40
N GLN A 111 21.79 39.26 -8.12
CA GLN A 111 21.76 38.10 -9.01
C GLN A 111 20.36 37.97 -9.62
N LEU A 112 20.28 38.06 -10.95
CA LEU A 112 19.07 37.75 -11.70
C LEU A 112 19.14 36.32 -12.24
N GLU A 113 18.01 35.61 -12.17
CA GLU A 113 17.86 34.25 -12.68
C GLU A 113 16.44 34.10 -13.26
N VAL A 114 16.31 33.47 -14.43
CA VAL A 114 15.02 32.99 -14.94
C VAL A 114 15.05 31.48 -14.95
N LYS A 115 13.89 30.85 -14.68
CA LYS A 115 13.69 29.41 -14.83
C LYS A 115 12.32 29.11 -15.41
N THR A 116 12.28 28.59 -16.62
CA THR A 116 11.09 28.07 -17.28
C THR A 116 10.84 26.60 -16.94
N GLY A 117 9.59 26.29 -16.61
CA GLY A 117 9.11 24.93 -16.40
C GLY A 117 8.00 24.54 -17.39
N ARG A 118 7.32 23.43 -17.09
CA ARG A 118 6.14 23.02 -17.88
C ARG A 118 4.91 23.89 -17.56
N GLU A 119 4.66 24.26 -16.31
CA GLU A 119 3.49 25.06 -15.90
C GLU A 119 3.80 26.51 -15.47
N GLN A 120 5.05 26.81 -15.11
CA GLN A 120 5.42 28.11 -14.54
C GLN A 120 6.78 28.59 -15.07
N THR A 121 6.91 29.89 -15.30
CA THR A 121 8.20 30.57 -15.50
C THR A 121 8.41 31.54 -14.35
N VAL A 122 9.61 31.56 -13.78
CA VAL A 122 9.93 32.38 -12.60
C VAL A 122 11.09 33.30 -12.91
N PHE A 123 10.89 34.61 -12.75
CA PHE A 123 11.93 35.63 -12.84
C PHE A 123 12.34 36.02 -11.42
N THR A 124 13.56 35.71 -11.02
CA THR A 124 14.07 35.87 -9.64
C THR A 124 15.18 36.92 -9.59
N ALA A 125 15.14 37.78 -8.57
CA ALA A 125 16.18 38.73 -8.23
C ALA A 125 16.58 38.57 -6.76
N ARG A 126 17.84 38.22 -6.51
CA ARG A 126 18.44 38.15 -5.17
C ARG A 126 19.23 39.43 -4.96
N CYS A 127 18.92 40.20 -3.92
CA CYS A 127 19.49 41.54 -3.70
C CYS A 127 19.57 41.89 -2.21
N LEU A 128 20.20 43.01 -1.87
CA LEU A 128 20.10 43.60 -0.54
C LEU A 128 18.68 44.15 -0.32
N SER A 129 18.15 44.06 0.90
CA SER A 129 16.77 44.49 1.21
C SER A 129 16.51 45.97 0.84
N LYS A 130 17.56 46.80 0.83
CA LYS A 130 17.52 48.22 0.42
C LYS A 130 17.28 48.44 -1.08
N ASP A 131 17.65 47.47 -1.93
CA ASP A 131 17.58 47.56 -3.38
C ASP A 131 16.38 46.82 -3.98
N VAL A 132 15.54 46.20 -3.13
CA VAL A 132 14.24 45.61 -3.50
C VAL A 132 13.38 46.52 -4.38
N PRO A 133 13.25 47.85 -4.13
CA PRO A 133 12.49 48.73 -5.03
C PRO A 133 13.02 48.78 -6.46
N LYS A 134 14.34 48.70 -6.66
CA LYS A 134 14.98 48.66 -7.98
C LYS A 134 14.83 47.27 -8.61
N ALA A 135 14.97 46.21 -7.82
CA ALA A 135 14.76 44.84 -8.29
C ALA A 135 13.32 44.64 -8.81
N VAL A 136 12.30 45.16 -8.10
CA VAL A 136 10.91 45.16 -8.57
C VAL A 136 10.75 46.00 -9.86
N GLU A 137 11.40 47.16 -9.97
CA GLU A 137 11.37 47.94 -11.22
C GLU A 137 11.97 47.16 -12.40
N ILE A 138 13.15 46.57 -12.23
CA ILE A 138 13.86 45.83 -13.28
C ILE A 138 13.06 44.61 -13.72
N LEU A 139 12.53 43.81 -12.79
CA LEU A 139 11.69 42.66 -13.11
C LEU A 139 10.40 43.08 -13.86
N ALA A 140 9.77 44.17 -13.43
CA ALA A 140 8.60 44.71 -14.11
C ALA A 140 8.92 45.22 -15.53
N ASP A 141 10.10 45.81 -15.73
CA ASP A 141 10.54 46.34 -17.03
C ASP A 141 10.92 45.23 -18.02
N VAL A 142 11.62 44.18 -17.55
CA VAL A 142 11.97 42.98 -18.34
C VAL A 142 10.73 42.22 -18.81
N VAL A 143 9.70 42.12 -17.96
CA VAL A 143 8.45 41.39 -18.30
C VAL A 143 7.50 42.22 -19.18
N GLN A 144 7.46 43.55 -19.06
CA GLN A 144 6.57 44.41 -19.86
C GLN A 144 7.18 44.90 -21.18
N ASN A 145 8.46 45.24 -21.21
CA ASN A 145 9.07 45.98 -22.33
C ASN A 145 10.29 45.27 -22.96
N PRO A 146 10.31 43.93 -23.16
CA PRO A 146 11.43 43.26 -23.81
C PRO A 146 11.58 43.73 -25.26
N LYS A 147 12.80 44.05 -25.68
CA LYS A 147 13.03 44.69 -27.00
C LYS A 147 12.76 43.75 -28.18
N LEU A 148 13.12 42.47 -28.04
CA LEU A 148 12.89 41.39 -29.01
C LEU A 148 13.44 41.70 -30.43
N ASP A 149 14.69 42.16 -30.53
CA ASP A 149 15.36 42.39 -31.83
C ASP A 149 15.70 41.07 -32.54
N ASP A 150 15.50 41.00 -33.87
CA ASP A 150 15.83 39.83 -34.70
C ASP A 150 17.31 39.41 -34.63
N ALA A 151 18.22 40.36 -34.37
CA ALA A 151 19.63 40.08 -34.18
C ALA A 151 19.88 39.29 -32.88
N ASP A 152 19.15 39.62 -31.82
CA ASP A 152 19.30 39.02 -30.49
C ASP A 152 18.62 37.66 -30.41
N VAL A 153 17.51 37.51 -31.13
CA VAL A 153 16.85 36.23 -31.45
C VAL A 153 17.81 35.30 -32.21
N LYS A 154 18.48 35.77 -33.27
CA LYS A 154 19.48 34.96 -33.99
C LYS A 154 20.61 34.50 -33.07
N ARG A 155 21.19 35.41 -32.28
CA ARG A 155 22.23 35.08 -31.29
C ARG A 155 21.72 34.16 -30.16
N ALA A 156 20.45 34.24 -29.77
CA ALA A 156 19.85 33.33 -28.77
C ALA A 156 19.72 31.90 -29.32
N ARG A 157 19.27 31.77 -30.58
CA ARG A 157 19.06 30.47 -31.24
C ARG A 157 20.32 29.59 -31.24
N GLU A 158 21.49 30.18 -31.52
CA GLU A 158 22.77 29.46 -31.54
C GLU A 158 23.15 28.93 -30.14
N VAL A 159 22.96 29.76 -29.10
CA VAL A 159 23.18 29.36 -27.70
C VAL A 159 22.21 28.27 -27.25
N ILE A 160 20.92 28.37 -27.62
CA ILE A 160 19.90 27.38 -27.26
C ILE A 160 20.16 26.02 -27.92
N LEU A 161 20.60 26.00 -29.18
CA LEU A 161 20.97 24.75 -29.85
C LEU A 161 22.19 24.09 -29.19
N GLY A 162 23.19 24.90 -28.81
CA GLY A 162 24.33 24.42 -28.01
C GLY A 162 23.95 23.91 -26.62
N GLU A 163 23.02 24.56 -25.91
CA GLU A 163 22.53 24.05 -24.61
C GLU A 163 21.82 22.70 -24.77
N ILE A 164 21.04 22.50 -25.85
CA ILE A 164 20.35 21.23 -26.10
C ILE A 164 21.36 20.12 -26.40
N GLU A 165 22.31 20.37 -27.30
CA GLU A 165 23.39 19.41 -27.61
C GLU A 165 24.23 19.07 -26.36
N GLN A 166 24.47 20.05 -25.48
CA GLN A 166 25.14 19.80 -24.20
C GLN A 166 24.25 19.03 -23.20
N VAL A 167 22.96 19.36 -23.09
CA VAL A 167 22.04 18.66 -22.16
C VAL A 167 21.81 17.22 -22.56
N ASP A 168 21.74 16.94 -23.85
CA ASP A 168 21.59 15.59 -24.38
C ASP A 168 22.87 14.75 -24.18
N THR A 169 24.05 15.38 -24.13
CA THR A 169 25.35 14.72 -23.91
C THR A 169 25.71 14.57 -22.41
N ASP A 170 25.67 15.66 -21.64
CA ASP A 170 26.17 15.73 -20.25
C ASP A 170 25.11 15.29 -19.22
N ASN A 171 23.82 15.27 -19.56
CA ASN A 171 22.74 15.20 -18.58
C ASN A 171 21.60 14.25 -18.96
N LEU A 172 21.97 12.98 -19.21
CA LEU A 172 21.06 11.87 -19.52
C LEU A 172 19.87 11.79 -18.55
N ARG A 173 20.03 12.20 -17.29
CA ARG A 173 18.93 12.31 -16.31
C ARG A 173 17.83 13.29 -16.75
N LYS A 174 18.17 14.48 -17.29
CA LYS A 174 17.20 15.40 -17.90
C LYS A 174 16.53 14.74 -19.12
N VAL A 175 17.31 14.06 -19.95
CA VAL A 175 16.86 13.39 -21.20
C VAL A 175 15.81 12.31 -20.89
N VAL A 176 16.15 11.35 -20.00
CA VAL A 176 15.22 10.31 -19.49
C VAL A 176 13.94 10.92 -18.93
N PHE A 177 14.04 11.98 -18.12
CA PHE A 177 12.84 12.64 -17.62
C PHE A 177 12.01 13.29 -18.73
N ASN A 178 12.61 13.92 -19.74
CA ASN A 178 11.86 14.47 -20.87
C ASN A 178 11.17 13.37 -21.69
N HIS A 179 11.86 12.26 -21.96
CA HIS A 179 11.25 11.08 -22.58
C HIS A 179 10.08 10.52 -21.75
N LEU A 180 10.21 10.43 -20.43
CA LEU A 180 9.14 9.96 -19.55
C LEU A 180 7.87 10.84 -19.62
N HIS A 181 8.01 12.16 -19.73
CA HIS A 181 6.83 13.04 -19.87
C HIS A 181 6.24 12.91 -21.29
N SER A 182 7.11 12.73 -22.29
CA SER A 182 6.70 12.53 -23.69
C SER A 182 5.85 11.27 -23.87
N THR A 183 6.25 10.13 -23.29
CA THR A 183 5.48 8.88 -23.33
C THR A 183 4.25 8.92 -22.43
N ALA A 184 4.42 9.28 -21.15
CA ALA A 184 3.34 9.26 -20.17
C ALA A 184 2.17 10.16 -20.55
N PHE A 185 2.42 11.32 -21.16
CA PHE A 185 1.38 12.30 -21.50
C PHE A 185 1.18 12.46 -23.01
N GLN A 186 1.58 11.45 -23.80
CA GLN A 186 1.61 11.48 -25.26
C GLN A 186 0.33 12.05 -25.89
N GLY A 187 0.51 13.00 -26.82
CA GLY A 187 -0.58 13.67 -27.53
C GLY A 187 -1.18 14.89 -26.81
N THR A 188 -0.84 15.11 -25.53
CA THR A 188 -1.25 16.32 -24.76
C THR A 188 -0.11 17.33 -24.66
N SER A 189 -0.37 18.60 -24.34
CA SER A 189 0.69 19.61 -24.20
C SER A 189 1.66 19.37 -23.03
N LEU A 190 1.33 18.49 -22.07
CA LEU A 190 2.27 18.12 -21.00
C LEU A 190 3.39 17.18 -21.49
N SER A 191 3.22 16.55 -22.66
CA SER A 191 4.27 15.76 -23.33
C SER A 191 5.40 16.61 -23.92
N ASN A 192 5.15 17.90 -24.17
CA ASN A 192 6.13 18.84 -24.71
C ASN A 192 7.41 18.89 -23.84
N SER A 193 8.57 19.06 -24.48
CA SER A 193 9.81 19.39 -23.76
C SER A 193 9.83 20.89 -23.46
N VAL A 194 10.55 21.30 -22.40
CA VAL A 194 10.71 22.73 -22.07
C VAL A 194 11.56 23.43 -23.15
N TYR A 195 12.59 22.75 -23.62
CA TYR A 195 13.51 23.22 -24.65
C TYR A 195 12.87 23.37 -26.05
N GLY A 196 11.85 22.54 -26.36
CA GLY A 196 11.31 22.38 -27.72
C GLY A 196 12.21 21.51 -28.62
N PRO A 197 11.71 21.09 -29.80
CA PRO A 197 12.52 20.38 -30.79
C PRO A 197 13.38 21.37 -31.60
N SER A 198 14.59 20.94 -31.98
CA SER A 198 15.55 21.78 -32.73
C SER A 198 15.03 22.28 -34.09
N SER A 199 13.99 21.64 -34.65
CA SER A 199 13.24 22.12 -35.82
C SER A 199 12.49 23.42 -35.56
N ASN A 200 11.78 23.52 -34.42
CA ASN A 200 10.97 24.68 -34.07
C ASN A 200 11.86 25.87 -33.70
N ILE A 201 12.92 25.61 -32.93
CA ILE A 201 13.92 26.60 -32.51
C ILE A 201 14.59 27.28 -33.71
N LYS A 202 14.77 26.55 -34.82
CA LYS A 202 15.25 27.08 -36.11
C LYS A 202 14.20 27.91 -36.86
N ALA A 203 12.90 27.72 -36.60
CA ALA A 203 11.79 28.40 -37.27
C ALA A 203 11.24 29.64 -36.52
N ILE A 204 11.25 29.63 -35.18
CA ILE A 204 10.71 30.70 -34.30
C ILE A 204 11.30 32.08 -34.62
N LYS A 205 10.45 33.10 -34.68
CA LYS A 205 10.76 34.52 -34.97
C LYS A 205 10.43 35.44 -33.78
N ALA A 206 10.86 36.70 -33.89
CA ALA A 206 10.53 37.73 -32.90
C ALA A 206 9.00 37.96 -32.72
N ASP A 207 8.21 37.81 -33.77
CA ASP A 207 6.75 38.00 -33.70
C ASP A 207 6.03 36.87 -32.96
N ASP A 208 6.56 35.65 -33.01
CA ASP A 208 6.02 34.51 -32.25
C ASP A 208 6.24 34.72 -30.74
N LEU A 209 7.40 35.28 -30.36
CA LEU A 209 7.71 35.70 -28.99
C LEU A 209 6.78 36.82 -28.51
N ARG A 210 6.52 37.83 -29.36
CA ARG A 210 5.54 38.91 -29.07
C ARG A 210 4.13 38.35 -28.85
N GLY A 211 3.69 37.43 -29.72
CA GLY A 211 2.39 36.75 -29.58
C GLY A 211 2.28 35.97 -28.28
N TYR A 212 3.33 35.23 -27.89
CA TYR A 212 3.39 34.48 -26.63
C TYR A 212 3.30 35.39 -25.40
N VAL A 213 4.09 36.47 -25.34
CA VAL A 213 4.02 37.48 -24.27
C VAL A 213 2.61 38.06 -24.17
N ASN A 214 2.07 38.58 -25.27
CA ASN A 214 0.75 39.20 -25.31
C ASN A 214 -0.39 38.24 -24.93
N THR A 215 -0.23 36.93 -25.14
CA THR A 215 -1.24 35.91 -24.80
C THR A 215 -1.18 35.47 -23.35
N HIS A 216 0.02 35.31 -22.77
CA HIS A 216 0.18 34.65 -21.47
C HIS A 216 0.55 35.60 -20.32
N PHE A 217 1.22 36.73 -20.57
CA PHE A 217 1.73 37.63 -19.54
C PHE A 217 0.66 38.66 -19.13
N LYS A 218 -0.40 38.18 -18.48
CA LYS A 218 -1.55 38.98 -18.01
C LYS A 218 -1.61 38.98 -16.48
N ALA A 219 -1.99 40.11 -15.88
CA ALA A 219 -1.87 40.33 -14.42
C ALA A 219 -2.51 39.23 -13.53
N PRO A 220 -3.70 38.67 -13.82
CA PRO A 220 -4.28 37.57 -13.03
C PRO A 220 -3.43 36.29 -12.97
N ARG A 221 -2.54 36.08 -13.94
CA ARG A 221 -1.65 34.91 -14.07
C ARG A 221 -0.28 35.13 -13.44
N MET A 222 -0.09 36.28 -12.80
CA MET A 222 1.17 36.70 -12.19
C MET A 222 1.05 36.68 -10.65
N VAL A 223 2.15 36.32 -10.00
CA VAL A 223 2.35 36.46 -8.55
C VAL A 223 3.70 37.11 -8.32
N LEU A 224 3.71 38.26 -7.65
CA LEU A 224 4.94 38.86 -7.11
C LEU A 224 5.12 38.35 -5.68
N ALA A 225 6.15 37.53 -5.43
CA ALA A 225 6.53 37.09 -4.09
C ALA A 225 7.83 37.76 -3.64
N VAL A 226 7.95 38.07 -2.35
CA VAL A 226 9.17 38.59 -1.73
C VAL A 226 9.42 37.92 -0.38
N ALA A 227 10.66 37.50 -0.13
CA ALA A 227 11.09 37.03 1.18
C ALA A 227 12.34 37.81 1.62
N GLY A 228 12.28 38.47 2.77
CA GLY A 228 13.34 39.36 3.29
C GLY A 228 12.77 40.48 4.18
N ASP A 229 13.60 41.44 4.57
CA ASP A 229 13.19 42.59 5.40
C ASP A 229 12.42 43.64 4.55
N VAL A 230 11.12 43.37 4.33
CA VAL A 230 10.21 44.19 3.50
C VAL A 230 8.80 44.16 4.10
N ARG A 231 8.14 45.31 4.19
CA ARG A 231 6.72 45.41 4.63
C ARG A 231 5.77 45.36 3.44
N GLN A 232 4.71 44.54 3.52
CA GLN A 232 3.70 44.35 2.46
C GLN A 232 3.15 45.67 1.91
N ALA A 233 2.78 46.61 2.79
CA ALA A 233 2.25 47.93 2.41
C ALA A 233 3.25 48.89 1.73
N GLU A 234 4.51 48.50 1.57
CA GLU A 234 5.49 49.14 0.68
C GLU A 234 5.62 48.36 -0.64
N LEU A 235 5.60 47.03 -0.58
CA LEU A 235 5.59 46.15 -1.76
C LEU A 235 4.36 46.36 -2.65
N GLU A 236 3.18 46.53 -2.06
CA GLU A 236 1.92 46.81 -2.78
C GLU A 236 2.04 48.09 -3.62
N LYS A 237 2.54 49.18 -3.04
CA LYS A 237 2.74 50.46 -3.73
C LYS A 237 3.77 50.36 -4.84
N LEU A 238 4.80 49.51 -4.69
CA LEU A 238 5.75 49.20 -5.75
C LEU A 238 5.07 48.38 -6.86
N ALA A 239 4.26 47.39 -6.52
CA ALA A 239 3.52 46.57 -7.47
C ALA A 239 2.49 47.40 -8.26
N GLU A 240 1.72 48.28 -7.61
CA GLU A 240 0.83 49.24 -8.28
C GLU A 240 1.61 50.17 -9.23
N LYS A 241 2.68 50.81 -8.74
CA LYS A 241 3.50 51.77 -9.51
C LYS A 241 4.16 51.13 -10.75
N HIS A 242 4.65 49.89 -10.63
CA HIS A 242 5.47 49.26 -11.66
C HIS A 242 4.73 48.19 -12.48
N LEU A 243 3.79 47.45 -11.89
CA LEU A 243 3.02 46.37 -12.55
C LEU A 243 1.53 46.72 -12.75
N GLY A 244 1.01 47.82 -12.20
CA GLY A 244 -0.38 48.27 -12.42
C GLY A 244 -0.71 48.69 -13.86
N LYS A 245 0.28 48.68 -14.76
CA LYS A 245 0.12 48.87 -16.21
C LYS A 245 -0.03 47.56 -17.00
N VAL A 246 0.18 46.40 -16.37
CA VAL A 246 0.01 45.10 -17.01
C VAL A 246 -1.47 44.86 -17.29
N GLU A 247 -1.79 44.44 -18.50
CA GLU A 247 -3.17 44.18 -18.92
C GLU A 247 -3.80 43.06 -18.08
N SER A 248 -4.96 43.36 -17.49
CA SER A 248 -5.81 42.39 -16.79
C SER A 248 -6.78 41.66 -17.72
N THR A 249 -7.05 42.22 -18.90
CA THR A 249 -7.98 41.70 -19.91
C THR A 249 -7.31 40.69 -20.85
N PHE A 250 -7.96 39.54 -21.01
CA PHE A 250 -7.68 38.60 -22.10
C PHE A 250 -8.52 38.99 -23.33
N ASP A 251 -7.91 38.94 -24.52
CA ASP A 251 -8.63 39.12 -25.79
C ASP A 251 -9.40 37.85 -26.17
N GLY A 252 -10.49 37.60 -25.43
CA GLY A 252 -11.34 36.42 -25.57
C GLY A 252 -11.40 35.59 -24.29
N LYS A 253 -11.28 34.27 -24.42
CA LYS A 253 -11.25 33.35 -23.27
C LYS A 253 -9.81 33.21 -22.75
N PRO A 254 -9.59 33.11 -21.43
CA PRO A 254 -8.26 32.76 -20.91
C PRO A 254 -7.85 31.37 -21.44
N PRO A 255 -6.54 31.10 -21.62
CA PRO A 255 -6.04 29.84 -22.14
C PRO A 255 -6.34 28.68 -21.18
N GLN A 256 -7.47 28.00 -21.43
CA GLN A 256 -7.94 26.89 -20.61
C GLN A 256 -7.14 25.62 -20.94
N LEU A 257 -6.46 25.09 -19.93
CA LEU A 257 -5.77 23.80 -20.03
C LEU A 257 -6.74 22.69 -20.44
N SER A 258 -6.36 21.93 -21.46
CA SER A 258 -7.01 20.66 -21.77
C SER A 258 -6.70 19.62 -20.69
N PRO A 259 -7.67 18.77 -20.30
CA PRO A 259 -7.41 17.64 -19.41
C PRO A 259 -6.30 16.74 -19.98
N VAL A 260 -5.31 16.42 -19.16
CA VAL A 260 -4.21 15.54 -19.56
C VAL A 260 -4.61 14.08 -19.34
N ARG A 261 -4.32 13.22 -20.33
CA ARG A 261 -4.48 11.77 -20.24
C ARG A 261 -3.12 11.12 -19.99
N PHE A 262 -2.95 10.47 -18.84
CA PHE A 262 -1.83 9.55 -18.65
C PHE A 262 -1.99 8.30 -19.54
N THR A 263 -0.90 7.85 -20.14
CA THR A 263 -0.86 6.70 -21.06
C THR A 263 0.34 5.82 -20.73
N GLY A 264 0.09 4.70 -20.03
CA GLY A 264 1.13 3.71 -19.72
C GLY A 264 1.73 3.14 -21.01
N SER A 265 3.03 3.35 -21.19
CA SER A 265 3.78 3.10 -22.42
C SER A 265 5.28 3.15 -22.15
N GLU A 266 6.11 2.65 -23.06
CA GLU A 266 7.58 2.69 -22.92
C GLU A 266 8.29 3.43 -24.06
N VAL A 267 9.48 3.93 -23.76
CA VAL A 267 10.48 4.33 -24.74
C VAL A 267 11.86 3.85 -24.30
N ARG A 268 12.60 3.26 -25.24
CA ARG A 268 13.95 2.74 -25.07
C ARG A 268 14.85 3.40 -26.10
N VAL A 269 15.75 4.26 -25.65
CA VAL A 269 16.84 4.81 -26.48
C VAL A 269 18.06 3.96 -26.21
N ARG A 270 18.20 2.86 -26.96
CA ARG A 270 19.36 1.98 -26.85
C ARG A 270 20.58 2.68 -27.43
N ASP A 271 21.58 2.90 -26.59
CA ASP A 271 22.90 3.36 -26.97
C ASP A 271 23.94 2.63 -26.11
N ASP A 272 24.62 1.67 -26.73
CA ASP A 272 25.58 0.80 -26.06
C ASP A 272 26.97 1.45 -25.91
N SER A 273 27.14 2.70 -26.36
CA SER A 273 28.36 3.50 -26.11
C SER A 273 28.35 4.19 -24.74
N ILE A 274 27.18 4.31 -24.13
CA ILE A 274 26.97 4.92 -22.81
C ILE A 274 27.29 3.87 -21.72
N PRO A 275 28.09 4.18 -20.68
CA PRO A 275 28.56 3.17 -19.73
C PRO A 275 27.50 2.66 -18.75
N LEU A 276 26.43 3.43 -18.49
CA LEU A 276 25.38 3.11 -17.54
C LEU A 276 24.00 3.25 -18.17
N ALA A 277 23.06 2.39 -17.80
CA ALA A 277 21.67 2.49 -18.20
C ALA A 277 20.90 3.41 -17.23
N HIS A 278 20.31 4.48 -17.77
CA HIS A 278 19.51 5.44 -17.01
C HIS A 278 18.02 5.15 -17.23
N VAL A 279 17.30 4.76 -16.18
CA VAL A 279 15.93 4.27 -16.25
C VAL A 279 15.01 5.07 -15.33
N ALA A 280 13.83 5.46 -15.82
CA ALA A 280 12.74 5.97 -15.01
C ALA A 280 11.46 5.17 -15.24
N VAL A 281 10.78 4.81 -14.14
CA VAL A 281 9.49 4.13 -14.14
C VAL A 281 8.54 4.92 -13.25
N ALA A 282 7.37 5.28 -13.78
CA ALA A 282 6.36 6.05 -13.06
C ALA A 282 4.94 5.52 -13.32
N VAL A 283 4.03 5.80 -12.40
CA VAL A 283 2.58 5.69 -12.57
C VAL A 283 1.95 7.09 -12.51
N GLU A 284 0.68 7.18 -12.90
CA GLU A 284 -0.12 8.39 -12.75
C GLU A 284 -0.18 8.80 -11.27
N GLY A 285 0.38 9.99 -10.97
CA GLY A 285 0.27 10.62 -9.66
C GLY A 285 -0.98 11.49 -9.56
N CYS A 286 -1.30 11.94 -8.34
CA CYS A 286 -2.40 12.87 -8.11
C CYS A 286 -2.05 14.32 -8.53
N GLY A 287 -3.06 15.19 -8.62
CA GLY A 287 -2.85 16.63 -8.74
C GLY A 287 -2.39 17.26 -7.42
N VAL A 288 -1.96 18.52 -7.47
CA VAL A 288 -1.53 19.29 -6.27
C VAL A 288 -2.65 19.41 -5.23
N ASN A 289 -3.90 19.54 -5.67
CA ASN A 289 -5.05 19.83 -4.80
C ASN A 289 -5.68 18.57 -4.17
N ASP A 290 -5.23 17.37 -4.52
CA ASP A 290 -5.77 16.12 -4.00
C ASP A 290 -5.34 15.86 -2.54
N SER A 291 -6.22 15.27 -1.74
CA SER A 291 -5.92 14.78 -0.39
C SER A 291 -4.72 13.82 -0.36
N ASP A 292 -4.56 13.06 -1.43
CA ASP A 292 -3.67 11.91 -1.51
C ASP A 292 -2.22 12.32 -1.79
N ALA A 293 -1.96 13.58 -2.15
CA ALA A 293 -0.63 14.10 -2.47
C ALA A 293 0.37 13.91 -1.32
N LEU A 294 -0.06 14.14 -0.07
CA LEU A 294 0.80 13.93 1.11
C LEU A 294 1.06 12.44 1.37
N ALA A 295 0.08 11.57 1.10
CA ALA A 295 0.26 10.12 1.23
C ALA A 295 1.20 9.56 0.15
N LEU A 296 1.14 10.07 -1.09
CA LEU A 296 2.10 9.74 -2.15
C LEU A 296 3.51 10.28 -1.86
N SER A 297 3.65 11.45 -1.23
CA SER A 297 4.96 11.95 -0.76
C SER A 297 5.52 11.12 0.39
N VAL A 298 4.69 10.68 1.35
CA VAL A 298 5.11 9.71 2.39
C VAL A 298 5.49 8.36 1.75
N ALA A 299 4.76 7.89 0.75
CA ALA A 299 5.11 6.69 -0.01
C ALA A 299 6.45 6.84 -0.75
N SER A 300 6.73 8.01 -1.31
CA SER A 300 8.02 8.32 -1.95
C SER A 300 9.17 8.34 -0.93
N MET A 301 8.95 8.85 0.29
CA MET A 301 9.94 8.81 1.38
C MET A 301 10.12 7.41 2.01
N LEU A 302 9.11 6.54 1.96
CA LEU A 302 9.24 5.12 2.38
C LEU A 302 10.23 4.35 1.49
N ILE A 303 10.22 4.62 0.18
CA ILE A 303 11.20 4.10 -0.79
C ILE A 303 12.53 4.86 -0.63
N GLY A 304 12.44 6.20 -0.55
CA GLY A 304 13.55 7.11 -0.33
C GLY A 304 14.46 7.30 -1.54
N ASN A 305 15.72 7.61 -1.22
CA ASN A 305 16.83 7.79 -2.13
C ASN A 305 18.07 7.05 -1.60
N TRP A 306 18.92 6.59 -2.51
CA TRP A 306 20.18 5.92 -2.18
C TRP A 306 21.18 6.17 -3.31
N ASP A 307 22.45 6.21 -2.96
CA ASP A 307 23.58 6.36 -3.86
C ASP A 307 24.77 5.60 -3.27
N ARG A 308 25.70 5.14 -4.10
CA ARG A 308 26.88 4.36 -3.65
C ARG A 308 27.80 5.14 -2.70
N SER A 309 27.65 6.46 -2.58
CA SER A 309 28.31 7.31 -1.58
C SER A 309 27.67 7.26 -0.18
N PHE A 310 26.45 6.71 -0.02
CA PHE A 310 25.74 6.72 1.25
C PHE A 310 26.34 5.69 2.23
N GLY A 311 27.10 6.19 3.22
CA GLY A 311 27.74 5.38 4.27
C GLY A 311 26.80 4.54 5.16
N GLY A 312 25.48 4.63 4.98
CA GLY A 312 24.51 3.71 5.59
C GLY A 312 24.58 2.28 5.06
N GLY A 313 25.05 2.07 3.82
CA GLY A 313 25.26 0.73 3.23
C GLY A 313 24.07 -0.23 3.42
N VAL A 314 24.34 -1.42 3.96
CA VAL A 314 23.33 -2.47 4.25
C VAL A 314 22.45 -2.10 5.48
N ASN A 315 22.87 -1.15 6.31
CA ASN A 315 22.12 -0.68 7.48
C ASN A 315 21.09 0.42 7.16
N ASN A 316 20.79 0.62 5.87
CA ASN A 316 19.82 1.62 5.42
C ASN A 316 18.38 1.28 5.83
N ALA A 317 17.57 2.32 6.04
CA ALA A 317 16.22 2.17 6.57
C ALA A 317 15.17 1.71 5.53
N SER A 318 15.41 1.97 4.24
CA SER A 318 14.59 1.52 3.11
C SER A 318 15.07 0.17 2.63
N LYS A 319 14.17 -0.80 2.45
CA LYS A 319 14.54 -2.16 2.01
C LYS A 319 15.12 -2.20 0.60
N LEU A 320 14.67 -1.31 -0.29
CA LEU A 320 15.27 -1.17 -1.62
C LEU A 320 16.74 -0.73 -1.51
N ALA A 321 17.05 0.20 -0.59
CA ALA A 321 18.43 0.62 -0.33
C ALA A 321 19.30 -0.49 0.28
N VAL A 322 18.72 -1.36 1.12
CA VAL A 322 19.41 -2.55 1.66
C VAL A 322 19.76 -3.53 0.54
N ALA A 323 18.80 -3.87 -0.34
CA ALA A 323 19.02 -4.74 -1.49
C ALA A 323 20.04 -4.14 -2.48
N SER A 324 19.87 -2.88 -2.87
CA SER A 324 20.82 -2.17 -3.76
C SER A 324 22.25 -2.12 -3.18
N ALA A 325 22.41 -1.99 -1.86
CA ALA A 325 23.71 -1.97 -1.20
C ALA A 325 24.36 -3.36 -1.04
N HIS A 326 23.55 -4.40 -0.84
CA HIS A 326 24.03 -5.78 -0.69
C HIS A 326 24.38 -6.40 -2.06
N ASP A 327 23.41 -6.38 -2.98
CA ASP A 327 23.49 -7.06 -4.28
C ASP A 327 24.09 -6.18 -5.39
N LYS A 328 24.37 -4.90 -5.09
CA LYS A 328 25.00 -3.90 -5.99
C LYS A 328 24.19 -3.62 -7.27
N LEU A 329 22.86 -3.68 -7.16
CA LEU A 329 21.89 -3.56 -8.27
C LEU A 329 21.98 -2.26 -9.08
N CYS A 330 22.48 -1.18 -8.48
CA CYS A 330 22.54 0.14 -9.11
C CYS A 330 23.65 1.00 -8.49
N HIS A 331 23.97 2.11 -9.15
CA HIS A 331 24.81 3.17 -8.60
C HIS A 331 24.02 4.14 -7.70
N ASN A 332 22.83 4.57 -8.17
CA ASN A 332 22.01 5.61 -7.56
C ASN A 332 20.54 5.36 -7.91
N PHE A 333 19.65 5.55 -6.94
CA PHE A 333 18.20 5.61 -7.17
C PHE A 333 17.56 6.73 -6.36
N ARG A 334 16.50 7.33 -6.93
CA ARG A 334 15.69 8.36 -6.26
C ARG A 334 14.23 8.16 -6.60
N SER A 335 13.38 7.91 -5.59
CA SER A 335 11.95 8.06 -5.75
C SER A 335 11.59 9.54 -6.02
N PHE A 336 10.51 9.78 -6.75
CA PHE A 336 10.01 11.13 -7.02
C PHE A 336 8.47 11.18 -7.02
N ASN A 337 7.94 12.31 -6.57
CA ASN A 337 6.54 12.68 -6.71
C ASN A 337 6.46 14.06 -7.41
N LYS A 338 6.12 14.09 -8.70
CA LYS A 338 5.98 15.32 -9.49
C LYS A 338 4.50 15.65 -9.66
N THR A 339 4.01 16.69 -8.98
CA THR A 339 2.60 17.10 -9.04
C THR A 339 2.40 18.31 -9.96
N TYR A 340 1.47 18.17 -10.90
CA TYR A 340 0.92 19.21 -11.77
C TYR A 340 -0.48 19.61 -11.28
N ARG A 341 -1.13 20.58 -11.94
CA ARG A 341 -2.41 21.13 -11.49
C ARG A 341 -3.53 20.07 -11.34
N ASP A 342 -3.53 19.07 -12.21
CA ASP A 342 -4.62 18.12 -12.48
C ASP A 342 -4.15 16.66 -12.66
N THR A 343 -2.84 16.40 -12.64
CA THR A 343 -2.23 15.07 -12.77
C THR A 343 -0.85 15.07 -12.08
N GLY A 344 -0.23 13.91 -11.89
CA GLY A 344 1.16 13.81 -11.45
C GLY A 344 1.93 12.67 -12.14
N LEU A 345 3.22 12.57 -11.81
CA LEU A 345 4.05 11.38 -12.03
C LEU A 345 4.66 10.97 -10.69
N TRP A 346 4.28 9.80 -10.20
CA TRP A 346 4.89 9.18 -9.01
C TRP A 346 5.71 7.97 -9.45
N GLY A 347 6.95 7.84 -8.98
CA GLY A 347 7.82 6.78 -9.48
C GLY A 347 9.21 6.73 -8.89
N ILE A 348 10.12 6.08 -9.62
CA ILE A 348 11.54 5.98 -9.30
C ILE A 348 12.40 6.20 -10.55
N TYR A 349 13.55 6.82 -10.35
CA TYR A 349 14.63 6.95 -11.32
C TYR A 349 15.85 6.22 -10.76
N PHE A 350 16.52 5.40 -11.57
CA PHE A 350 17.73 4.68 -11.18
C PHE A 350 18.76 4.58 -12.31
N GLU A 351 20.01 4.32 -11.91
CA GLU A 351 21.19 4.25 -12.76
C GLU A 351 21.87 2.90 -12.51
N CYS A 352 21.80 1.98 -13.48
CA CYS A 352 22.24 0.58 -13.34
C CYS A 352 23.36 0.22 -14.33
N ASP A 353 24.21 -0.74 -13.94
CA ASP A 353 25.03 -1.48 -14.91
C ASP A 353 24.12 -2.25 -15.87
N PRO A 354 24.51 -2.44 -17.16
CA PRO A 354 23.64 -3.03 -18.19
C PRO A 354 22.96 -4.35 -17.79
N LEU A 355 23.68 -5.19 -17.05
CA LEU A 355 23.22 -6.51 -16.63
C LEU A 355 22.27 -6.48 -15.43
N MET A 356 22.32 -5.45 -14.56
CA MET A 356 21.58 -5.41 -13.29
C MET A 356 20.18 -4.81 -13.41
N CYS A 357 19.81 -4.28 -14.58
CA CYS A 357 18.58 -3.51 -14.74
C CYS A 357 17.28 -4.35 -14.64
N GLU A 358 17.32 -5.66 -14.91
CA GLU A 358 16.20 -6.57 -14.60
C GLU A 358 16.01 -6.74 -13.10
N ASP A 359 17.06 -7.10 -12.36
CA ASP A 359 17.01 -7.35 -10.91
C ASP A 359 16.68 -6.07 -10.12
N MET A 360 17.19 -4.93 -10.55
CA MET A 360 16.82 -3.63 -9.98
C MET A 360 15.32 -3.34 -10.20
N LEU A 361 14.79 -3.58 -11.40
CA LEU A 361 13.37 -3.35 -11.68
C LEU A 361 12.47 -4.33 -10.92
N PHE A 362 12.86 -5.60 -10.81
CA PHE A 362 12.16 -6.60 -10.00
C PHE A 362 12.08 -6.17 -8.53
N ASN A 363 13.19 -5.72 -7.94
CA ASN A 363 13.22 -5.26 -6.55
C ASN A 363 12.44 -3.95 -6.32
N VAL A 364 12.46 -3.02 -7.28
CA VAL A 364 11.57 -1.84 -7.30
C VAL A 364 10.09 -2.26 -7.24
N GLN A 365 9.68 -3.18 -8.11
CA GLN A 365 8.28 -3.60 -8.21
C GLN A 365 7.84 -4.42 -6.98
N ASN A 366 8.72 -5.23 -6.40
CA ASN A 366 8.46 -5.93 -5.15
C ASN A 366 8.21 -4.95 -3.99
N GLU A 367 9.04 -3.90 -3.83
CA GLU A 367 8.79 -2.89 -2.80
C GLU A 367 7.55 -2.03 -3.10
N TRP A 368 7.17 -1.81 -4.36
CA TRP A 368 5.89 -1.17 -4.72
C TRP A 368 4.67 -2.02 -4.34
N MET A 369 4.69 -3.33 -4.62
CA MET A 369 3.60 -4.24 -4.22
C MET A 369 3.55 -4.44 -2.69
N ARG A 370 4.71 -4.46 -2.04
CA ARG A 370 4.85 -4.42 -0.58
C ARG A 370 4.27 -3.13 -0.01
N LEU A 371 4.48 -1.97 -0.64
CA LEU A 371 3.93 -0.68 -0.21
C LEU A 371 2.39 -0.68 -0.23
N CYS A 372 1.78 -1.39 -1.17
CA CYS A 372 0.32 -1.56 -1.24
C CYS A 372 -0.24 -2.45 -0.11
N THR A 373 0.58 -3.31 0.51
CA THR A 373 0.10 -4.46 1.33
C THR A 373 0.62 -4.51 2.77
N MET A 374 1.94 -4.39 2.96
CA MET A 374 2.66 -4.76 4.19
C MET A 374 3.41 -3.58 4.83
N VAL A 375 2.96 -2.35 4.58
CA VAL A 375 3.48 -1.14 5.24
C VAL A 375 3.11 -1.15 6.72
N THR A 376 4.10 -1.00 7.59
CA THR A 376 3.91 -0.90 9.05
C THR A 376 3.83 0.55 9.51
N ASP A 377 3.08 0.84 10.59
CA ASP A 377 2.95 2.21 11.10
C ASP A 377 4.28 2.80 11.60
N GLY A 378 5.20 1.97 12.12
CA GLY A 378 6.54 2.41 12.52
C GLY A 378 7.41 2.89 11.34
N GLU A 379 7.27 2.28 10.16
CA GLU A 379 7.92 2.77 8.94
C GLU A 379 7.28 4.06 8.43
N VAL A 380 5.95 4.18 8.55
CA VAL A 380 5.21 5.41 8.20
C VAL A 380 5.59 6.56 9.13
N GLU A 381 5.72 6.33 10.44
CA GLU A 381 6.25 7.33 11.37
C GLU A 381 7.66 7.78 11.00
N ARG A 382 8.55 6.86 10.62
CA ARG A 382 9.89 7.18 10.16
C ARG A 382 9.85 8.03 8.89
N ALA A 383 9.05 7.65 7.90
CA ALA A 383 8.87 8.40 6.66
C ALA A 383 8.23 9.78 6.88
N LYS A 384 7.27 9.92 7.83
CA LYS A 384 6.76 11.23 8.28
C LYS A 384 7.87 12.11 8.84
N ARG A 385 8.72 11.57 9.73
CA ARG A 385 9.84 12.32 10.33
C ARG A 385 10.84 12.76 9.25
N GLN A 386 11.21 11.86 8.34
CA GLN A 386 12.05 12.18 7.18
C GLN A 386 11.43 13.26 6.29
N LEU A 387 10.12 13.19 6.02
CA LEU A 387 9.41 14.21 5.24
C LEU A 387 9.31 15.56 5.96
N LYS A 388 9.11 15.59 7.29
CA LYS A 388 9.19 16.83 8.09
C LYS A 388 10.58 17.48 7.96
N THR A 389 11.66 16.70 8.11
CA THR A 389 13.03 17.20 7.95
C THR A 389 13.31 17.68 6.54
N HIS A 390 12.87 16.93 5.51
CA HIS A 390 13.04 17.31 4.10
C HIS A 390 12.31 18.62 3.76
N LEU A 391 11.06 18.77 4.20
CA LEU A 391 10.26 19.98 3.97
C LEU A 391 10.92 21.22 4.59
N LEU A 392 11.44 21.11 5.82
CA LEU A 392 12.11 22.22 6.49
C LEU A 392 13.46 22.57 5.87
N ALA A 393 14.25 21.56 5.45
CA ALA A 393 15.50 21.79 4.74
C ALA A 393 15.28 22.38 3.33
N GLU A 394 14.18 22.02 2.64
CA GLU A 394 13.77 22.64 1.37
C GLU A 394 13.33 24.11 1.50
N LEU A 395 13.15 24.63 2.72
CA LEU A 395 12.75 26.01 3.02
C LEU A 395 13.90 26.85 3.61
N GLU A 396 15.14 26.37 3.56
CA GLU A 396 16.27 27.11 4.12
C GLU A 396 16.64 28.35 3.29
N GLY A 397 16.34 29.53 3.85
CA GLY A 397 16.74 30.84 3.34
C GLY A 397 15.76 31.51 2.36
N PRO A 398 15.89 32.83 2.15
CA PRO A 398 14.85 33.64 1.48
C PRO A 398 14.57 33.23 0.02
N TYR A 399 15.55 32.67 -0.69
CA TYR A 399 15.33 32.16 -2.06
C TYR A 399 14.42 30.92 -2.08
N ALA A 400 14.62 30.00 -1.13
CA ALA A 400 13.81 28.79 -1.02
C ALA A 400 12.37 29.13 -0.60
N ILE A 401 12.24 29.98 0.41
CA ILE A 401 10.96 30.50 0.91
C ILE A 401 10.19 31.23 -0.20
N CYS A 402 10.80 32.21 -0.88
CA CYS A 402 10.16 32.97 -1.96
C CYS A 402 9.71 32.06 -3.12
N LYS A 403 10.53 31.05 -3.47
CA LYS A 403 10.20 30.03 -4.47
C LYS A 403 8.99 29.18 -4.09
N ASP A 404 8.82 28.84 -2.81
CA ASP A 404 7.65 28.09 -2.35
C ASP A 404 6.40 28.96 -2.23
N ILE A 405 6.50 30.18 -1.68
CA ILE A 405 5.40 31.16 -1.65
C ILE A 405 4.80 31.30 -3.06
N GLY A 406 5.63 31.62 -4.06
CA GLY A 406 5.17 31.79 -5.43
C GLY A 406 4.54 30.53 -6.03
N ARG A 407 5.17 29.36 -5.82
CA ARG A 407 4.66 28.05 -6.26
C ARG A 407 3.28 27.74 -5.68
N GLN A 408 3.09 27.95 -4.37
CA GLN A 408 1.82 27.69 -3.69
C GLN A 408 0.76 28.73 -4.10
N VAL A 409 1.03 30.02 -3.92
CA VAL A 409 0.09 31.12 -4.18
C VAL A 409 -0.36 31.15 -5.65
N LEU A 410 0.50 30.78 -6.60
CA LEU A 410 0.12 30.65 -8.02
C LEU A 410 -0.95 29.57 -8.23
N ARG A 411 -0.79 28.41 -7.58
CA ARG A 411 -1.60 27.18 -7.78
C ARG A 411 -2.90 27.14 -6.97
N SER A 412 -2.83 27.46 -5.67
CA SER A 412 -3.96 27.35 -4.72
C SER A 412 -4.50 28.70 -4.23
N GLY A 413 -3.85 29.82 -4.61
CA GLY A 413 -4.19 31.17 -4.14
C GLY A 413 -3.67 31.53 -2.76
N ARG A 414 -3.11 30.58 -2.00
CA ARG A 414 -2.60 30.75 -0.63
C ARG A 414 -1.33 29.92 -0.40
N ARG A 415 -0.48 30.32 0.54
CA ARG A 415 0.47 29.38 1.17
C ARG A 415 -0.28 28.57 2.24
N GLU A 416 0.04 27.29 2.36
CA GLU A 416 -0.36 26.47 3.50
C GLU A 416 0.73 26.58 4.58
N ALA A 417 0.35 27.00 5.80
CA ALA A 417 1.28 27.19 6.90
C ALA A 417 1.86 25.86 7.39
N LEU A 418 3.10 25.88 7.92
CA LEU A 418 3.83 24.65 8.22
C LEU A 418 3.17 23.82 9.34
N HIS A 419 2.48 24.45 10.29
CA HIS A 419 1.71 23.75 11.33
C HIS A 419 0.46 23.01 10.75
N ASP A 420 -0.19 23.57 9.73
CA ASP A 420 -1.31 22.91 9.04
C ASP A 420 -0.81 21.72 8.21
N MET A 421 0.32 21.90 7.51
CA MET A 421 1.00 20.83 6.78
C MET A 421 1.49 19.71 7.72
N GLU A 422 2.04 20.06 8.89
CA GLU A 422 2.39 19.09 9.93
C GLU A 422 1.16 18.30 10.38
N ARG A 423 0.06 18.98 10.71
CA ARG A 423 -1.19 18.35 11.16
C ARG A 423 -1.79 17.43 10.09
N ARG A 424 -1.77 17.83 8.81
CA ARG A 424 -2.18 16.97 7.69
C ARG A 424 -1.29 15.73 7.57
N LEU A 425 0.03 15.89 7.74
CA LEU A 425 1.01 14.80 7.68
C LEU A 425 0.88 13.82 8.85
N GLU A 426 0.60 14.31 10.06
CA GLU A 426 0.39 13.45 11.23
C GLU A 426 -0.84 12.54 11.10
N ASN A 427 -1.90 13.01 10.44
CA ASN A 427 -3.12 12.24 10.15
C ASN A 427 -2.93 11.08 9.15
N VAL A 428 -1.78 10.95 8.47
CA VAL A 428 -1.55 9.86 7.48
C VAL A 428 -1.28 8.52 8.20
N SER A 429 -2.24 7.59 8.20
CA SER A 429 -2.04 6.23 8.76
C SER A 429 -1.37 5.28 7.75
N ALA A 430 -0.86 4.12 8.19
CA ALA A 430 -0.44 3.08 7.25
C ALA A 430 -1.61 2.53 6.40
N GLN A 431 -2.84 2.57 6.92
CA GLN A 431 -4.03 2.21 6.13
C GLN A 431 -4.25 3.18 4.97
N ASN A 432 -4.05 4.49 5.20
CA ASN A 432 -4.15 5.51 4.15
C ASN A 432 -3.08 5.29 3.07
N VAL A 433 -1.83 5.00 3.47
CA VAL A 433 -0.73 4.71 2.53
C VAL A 433 -1.02 3.46 1.70
N ARG A 434 -1.51 2.37 2.32
CA ARG A 434 -1.91 1.15 1.58
C ARG A 434 -3.07 1.41 0.63
N ALA A 435 -4.09 2.16 1.05
CA ALA A 435 -5.24 2.49 0.20
C ALA A 435 -4.83 3.36 -1.01
N VAL A 436 -3.94 4.33 -0.82
CA VAL A 436 -3.36 5.16 -1.89
C VAL A 436 -2.47 4.32 -2.82
N GLY A 437 -1.65 3.40 -2.29
CA GLY A 437 -0.91 2.43 -3.09
C GLY A 437 -1.84 1.55 -3.95
N MET A 438 -2.90 1.01 -3.37
CA MET A 438 -3.92 0.23 -4.08
C MET A 438 -4.71 1.05 -5.13
N LYS A 439 -4.76 2.38 -5.00
CA LYS A 439 -5.43 3.29 -5.95
C LYS A 439 -4.54 3.67 -7.14
N TYR A 440 -3.28 4.02 -6.89
CA TYR A 440 -2.37 4.61 -7.90
C TYR A 440 -1.27 3.67 -8.41
N ILE A 441 -0.91 2.61 -7.67
CA ILE A 441 0.19 1.71 -8.02
C ILE A 441 -0.35 0.34 -8.45
N PHE A 442 -1.19 -0.29 -7.63
CA PHE A 442 -1.67 -1.65 -7.88
C PHE A 442 -2.49 -1.75 -9.19
N ASP A 443 -2.13 -2.73 -10.02
CA ASP A 443 -2.71 -3.02 -11.33
C ASP A 443 -2.78 -1.81 -12.29
N ARG A 444 -1.90 -0.81 -12.12
CA ARG A 444 -1.77 0.32 -13.04
C ARG A 444 -0.74 0.04 -14.13
N CYS A 445 -0.99 0.61 -15.30
CA CYS A 445 -0.04 0.61 -16.41
C CYS A 445 1.04 1.68 -16.15
N PRO A 446 2.33 1.32 -15.99
CA PRO A 446 3.37 2.31 -15.77
C PRO A 446 3.77 3.01 -17.08
N ALA A 447 4.38 4.19 -16.99
CA ALA A 447 5.19 4.76 -18.05
C ALA A 447 6.67 4.45 -17.76
N VAL A 448 7.40 4.02 -18.79
CA VAL A 448 8.82 3.66 -18.72
C VAL A 448 9.60 4.54 -19.70
N ALA A 449 10.74 5.06 -19.28
CA ALA A 449 11.71 5.70 -20.16
C ALA A 449 13.11 5.22 -19.78
N ALA A 450 13.87 4.74 -20.76
CA ALA A 450 15.20 4.19 -20.56
C ALA A 450 16.16 4.67 -21.66
N VAL A 451 17.37 5.05 -21.28
CA VAL A 451 18.44 5.56 -22.18
C VAL A 451 19.75 4.86 -21.84
N GLY A 452 20.51 4.47 -22.87
CA GLY A 452 21.81 3.79 -22.74
C GLY A 452 21.73 2.28 -23.06
N PRO A 453 22.59 1.44 -22.46
CA PRO A 453 22.70 0.00 -22.73
C PRO A 453 21.55 -0.78 -22.07
N VAL A 454 20.33 -0.60 -22.58
CA VAL A 454 19.07 -1.07 -21.99
C VAL A 454 18.61 -2.44 -22.50
N GLU A 455 19.55 -3.30 -22.90
CA GLU A 455 19.26 -4.64 -23.45
C GLU A 455 18.64 -5.58 -22.42
N ASN A 456 19.13 -5.59 -21.17
CA ASN A 456 18.57 -6.41 -20.08
C ASN A 456 17.39 -5.72 -19.35
N LEU A 457 16.64 -4.84 -20.02
CA LEU A 457 15.43 -4.24 -19.47
C LEU A 457 14.21 -5.12 -19.82
N PRO A 458 13.46 -5.66 -18.84
CA PRO A 458 12.31 -6.54 -19.12
C PRO A 458 11.25 -5.88 -20.02
N ASP A 459 10.66 -6.63 -20.95
CA ASP A 459 9.58 -6.18 -21.84
C ASP A 459 8.43 -5.52 -21.08
N TYR A 460 7.78 -4.52 -21.68
CA TYR A 460 6.66 -3.80 -21.05
C TYR A 460 5.56 -4.70 -20.50
N MET A 461 5.27 -5.83 -21.15
CA MET A 461 4.29 -6.81 -20.68
C MET A 461 4.71 -7.47 -19.36
N ARG A 462 6.00 -7.79 -19.19
CA ARG A 462 6.57 -8.35 -17.95
C ARG A 462 6.63 -7.31 -16.84
N VAL A 463 6.96 -6.06 -17.17
CA VAL A 463 6.83 -4.93 -16.23
C VAL A 463 5.37 -4.77 -15.81
N ARG A 464 4.40 -4.81 -16.74
CA ARG A 464 2.98 -4.65 -16.45
C ARG A 464 2.38 -5.79 -15.62
N SER A 465 2.80 -7.05 -15.82
CA SER A 465 2.33 -8.17 -14.98
C SER A 465 2.78 -8.01 -13.52
N SER A 466 4.02 -7.58 -13.31
CA SER A 466 4.61 -7.37 -11.98
C SER A 466 4.01 -6.19 -11.19
N MET A 467 3.18 -5.36 -11.83
CA MET A 467 2.34 -4.35 -11.14
C MET A 467 1.14 -4.96 -10.39
N SER A 468 1.03 -6.29 -10.35
CA SER A 468 0.04 -7.03 -9.56
C SER A 468 0.65 -8.29 -8.96
N TRP A 469 0.30 -8.61 -7.71
CA TRP A 469 0.63 -9.92 -7.13
C TRP A 469 -0.53 -10.90 -7.34
N VAL A 470 -0.27 -11.98 -8.08
CA VAL A 470 -1.24 -13.08 -8.33
C VAL A 470 -1.83 -13.62 -7.01
N ARG A 471 -1.02 -13.72 -5.95
CA ARG A 471 -1.45 -14.11 -4.60
C ARG A 471 -2.57 -13.22 -4.02
N LEU A 472 -2.55 -11.91 -4.30
CA LEU A 472 -3.58 -10.98 -3.85
C LEU A 472 -4.85 -11.09 -4.70
N LEU A 473 -4.69 -11.22 -6.03
CA LEU A 473 -5.81 -11.44 -6.94
C LEU A 473 -6.56 -12.73 -6.58
N GLN A 474 -5.83 -13.82 -6.28
CA GLN A 474 -6.41 -15.07 -5.81
C GLN A 474 -7.12 -14.93 -4.46
N GLN A 475 -6.59 -14.15 -3.52
CA GLN A 475 -7.27 -13.85 -2.25
C GLN A 475 -8.53 -12.98 -2.43
N GLN A 476 -8.51 -11.98 -3.31
CA GLN A 476 -9.69 -11.18 -3.66
C GLN A 476 -10.75 -12.01 -4.39
N GLN A 477 -10.33 -12.92 -5.28
CA GLN A 477 -11.23 -13.84 -5.95
C GLN A 477 -11.85 -14.84 -4.96
N GLN A 478 -11.08 -15.33 -3.98
CA GLN A 478 -11.60 -16.16 -2.89
C GLN A 478 -12.54 -15.38 -1.95
N SER A 479 -12.26 -14.13 -1.60
CA SER A 479 -13.16 -13.33 -0.74
C SER A 479 -14.46 -12.97 -1.46
N ASN A 480 -14.40 -12.57 -2.74
CA ASN A 480 -15.57 -12.37 -3.58
C ASN A 480 -16.37 -13.66 -3.74
N ASN A 481 -15.73 -14.79 -4.04
CA ASN A 481 -16.41 -16.08 -4.13
C ASN A 481 -17.05 -16.51 -2.81
N ARG A 482 -16.43 -16.24 -1.64
CA ARG A 482 -17.06 -16.44 -0.33
C ARG A 482 -18.27 -15.53 -0.13
N PHE A 483 -18.22 -14.28 -0.59
CA PHE A 483 -19.35 -13.34 -0.50
C PHE A 483 -20.53 -13.78 -1.38
N PHE A 484 -20.26 -14.21 -2.62
CA PHE A 484 -21.27 -14.77 -3.52
C PHE A 484 -21.81 -16.13 -3.05
N ALA A 485 -20.99 -16.99 -2.43
CA ALA A 485 -21.43 -18.24 -1.84
C ALA A 485 -22.34 -18.02 -0.62
N SER A 486 -21.96 -17.08 0.28
CA SER A 486 -22.78 -16.66 1.42
C SER A 486 -24.17 -16.19 0.96
N SER A 487 -24.23 -15.39 -0.10
CA SER A 487 -25.48 -14.90 -0.71
C SER A 487 -26.37 -15.97 -1.36
N LYS A 488 -25.91 -17.23 -1.45
CA LYS A 488 -26.66 -18.35 -2.05
C LYS A 488 -27.08 -19.46 -1.07
N MET A 489 -26.66 -19.42 0.19
CA MET A 489 -26.99 -20.49 1.14
C MET A 489 -28.39 -20.36 1.75
N VAL A 490 -29.08 -21.50 1.88
CA VAL A 490 -30.47 -21.56 2.34
C VAL A 490 -30.54 -21.83 3.84
N LEU A 491 -31.23 -20.95 4.57
CA LEU A 491 -31.54 -21.13 5.99
C LEU A 491 -32.59 -22.23 6.19
N GLU A 492 -32.30 -23.22 7.05
CA GLU A 492 -33.22 -24.28 7.46
C GLU A 492 -33.62 -24.14 8.95
N SER A 493 -34.85 -24.55 9.27
CA SER A 493 -35.29 -24.87 10.63
C SER A 493 -35.75 -26.32 10.69
N THR A 494 -35.06 -27.12 11.49
CA THR A 494 -35.22 -28.58 11.53
C THR A 494 -35.74 -29.04 12.89
N MET A 495 -36.87 -29.75 12.91
CA MET A 495 -37.34 -30.46 14.12
C MET A 495 -37.01 -31.94 14.02
N VAL A 496 -36.25 -32.47 14.98
CA VAL A 496 -35.86 -33.87 15.06
C VAL A 496 -36.78 -34.61 16.04
N CYS A 497 -37.37 -35.71 15.58
CA CYS A 497 -38.31 -36.53 16.33
C CYS A 497 -37.67 -37.88 16.69
N PHE A 498 -37.66 -38.22 17.97
CA PHE A 498 -36.97 -39.36 18.54
C PHE A 498 -37.97 -40.40 19.09
N ASP A 499 -38.03 -41.58 18.46
CA ASP A 499 -38.71 -42.76 19.01
C ASP A 499 -38.01 -43.22 20.30
N ASN A 500 -38.71 -43.19 21.43
CA ASN A 500 -38.26 -43.69 22.73
C ASN A 500 -39.15 -44.83 23.25
N SER A 501 -39.77 -45.60 22.35
CA SER A 501 -40.57 -46.78 22.70
C SER A 501 -39.71 -47.91 23.28
N ASP A 502 -40.34 -48.86 23.98
CA ASP A 502 -39.61 -50.00 24.57
C ASP A 502 -38.99 -50.95 23.52
N TYR A 503 -39.39 -50.85 22.26
CA TYR A 503 -38.79 -51.56 21.12
C TYR A 503 -37.34 -51.11 20.83
N GLN A 504 -36.90 -49.98 21.41
CA GLN A 504 -35.53 -49.47 21.33
C GLN A 504 -34.57 -50.09 22.35
N ARG A 505 -35.05 -50.98 23.23
CA ARG A 505 -34.22 -51.76 24.16
C ARG A 505 -33.46 -52.92 23.48
N ASN A 506 -33.85 -53.31 22.26
CA ASN A 506 -33.28 -54.48 21.58
C ASN A 506 -31.84 -54.23 21.08
N GLY A 507 -31.04 -55.29 21.10
CA GLY A 507 -29.60 -55.26 20.81
C GLY A 507 -29.19 -55.39 19.34
N ASP A 508 -30.14 -55.32 18.39
CA ASP A 508 -29.91 -55.53 16.94
C ASP A 508 -28.87 -54.57 16.32
N TYR A 509 -28.60 -53.44 16.98
CA TYR A 509 -27.54 -52.50 16.64
C TYR A 509 -26.67 -52.31 17.89
N PHE A 510 -25.35 -52.38 17.71
CA PHE A 510 -24.38 -52.26 18.79
C PHE A 510 -24.15 -50.78 19.17
N PRO A 511 -24.08 -50.41 20.46
CA PRO A 511 -24.30 -51.25 21.65
C PRO A 511 -25.80 -51.49 21.97
N THR A 512 -26.67 -50.54 21.61
CA THR A 512 -28.14 -50.68 21.62
C THR A 512 -28.75 -49.81 20.51
N ARG A 513 -29.95 -50.15 20.03
CA ARG A 513 -30.72 -49.31 19.10
C ARG A 513 -30.86 -47.86 19.58
N LEU A 514 -31.22 -47.67 20.85
CA LEU A 514 -31.38 -46.35 21.47
C LEU A 514 -30.08 -45.51 21.40
N ASN A 515 -28.91 -46.10 21.59
CA ASN A 515 -27.65 -45.38 21.51
C ASN A 515 -27.27 -45.04 20.06
N ALA A 516 -27.38 -46.00 19.14
CA ALA A 516 -27.14 -45.74 17.72
C ALA A 516 -28.02 -44.59 17.18
N GLN A 517 -29.29 -44.57 17.60
CA GLN A 517 -30.23 -43.48 17.31
C GLN A 517 -29.79 -42.13 17.89
N LYS A 518 -29.26 -42.09 19.13
CA LYS A 518 -28.69 -40.86 19.74
C LYS A 518 -27.48 -40.36 18.95
N ASP A 519 -26.60 -41.25 18.50
CA ASP A 519 -25.42 -40.89 17.70
C ASP A 519 -25.79 -40.34 16.32
N GLY A 520 -26.77 -40.94 15.64
CA GLY A 520 -27.30 -40.42 14.36
C GLY A 520 -28.01 -39.06 14.50
N VAL A 521 -28.74 -38.84 15.58
CA VAL A 521 -29.33 -37.52 15.89
C VAL A 521 -28.24 -36.48 16.12
N ASN A 522 -27.18 -36.80 16.87
CA ASN A 522 -26.02 -35.92 17.07
C ASN A 522 -25.38 -35.54 15.72
N LEU A 523 -25.19 -36.52 14.83
CA LEU A 523 -24.59 -36.33 13.50
C LEU A 523 -25.44 -35.39 12.62
N VAL A 524 -26.77 -35.55 12.60
CA VAL A 524 -27.69 -34.64 11.88
C VAL A 524 -27.68 -33.23 12.47
N CYS A 525 -27.70 -33.09 13.81
CA CYS A 525 -27.63 -31.79 14.47
C CYS A 525 -26.31 -31.05 14.16
N LEU A 526 -25.17 -31.74 14.27
CA LEU A 526 -23.85 -31.19 13.97
C LEU A 526 -23.70 -30.84 12.49
N SER A 527 -24.19 -31.67 11.57
CA SER A 527 -24.23 -31.36 10.14
C SER A 527 -24.98 -30.05 9.89
N LYS A 528 -26.25 -29.94 10.33
CA LYS A 528 -27.09 -28.79 10.01
C LYS A 528 -26.60 -27.48 10.64
N VAL A 529 -26.01 -27.50 11.82
CA VAL A 529 -25.41 -26.30 12.45
C VAL A 529 -24.04 -25.95 11.84
N ARG A 530 -23.26 -26.93 11.36
CA ARG A 530 -22.04 -26.66 10.57
C ARG A 530 -22.34 -26.09 9.19
N SER A 531 -23.43 -26.48 8.55
CA SER A 531 -23.83 -25.95 7.23
C SER A 531 -24.12 -24.45 7.25
N ASN A 532 -24.82 -23.95 8.28
CA ASN A 532 -24.99 -22.51 8.56
C ASN A 532 -25.19 -22.29 10.07
N PRO A 533 -24.47 -21.34 10.71
CA PRO A 533 -24.60 -21.07 12.14
C PRO A 533 -25.95 -20.45 12.55
N GLU A 534 -26.71 -19.93 11.58
CA GLU A 534 -28.08 -19.42 11.79
C GLU A 534 -29.16 -20.51 11.67
N ASN A 535 -28.80 -21.73 11.27
CA ASN A 535 -29.75 -22.85 11.27
C ASN A 535 -30.20 -23.17 12.69
N ASN A 536 -31.50 -23.45 12.84
CA ASN A 536 -32.12 -23.72 14.12
C ASN A 536 -32.62 -25.17 14.19
N VAL A 537 -32.27 -25.88 15.24
CA VAL A 537 -32.61 -27.29 15.47
C VAL A 537 -33.40 -27.43 16.78
N GLY A 538 -34.40 -28.31 16.81
CA GLY A 538 -35.14 -28.67 18.03
C GLY A 538 -35.38 -30.18 18.13
N LEU A 539 -35.70 -30.66 19.33
CA LEU A 539 -35.76 -32.08 19.67
C LEU A 539 -37.04 -32.43 20.43
N MET A 540 -37.72 -33.53 20.04
CA MET A 540 -38.90 -34.07 20.74
C MET A 540 -38.93 -35.60 20.79
N THR A 541 -39.67 -36.15 21.75
CA THR A 541 -39.93 -37.59 21.92
C THR A 541 -41.28 -38.03 21.35
N LEU A 542 -41.43 -39.32 21.04
CA LEU A 542 -42.60 -39.88 20.34
C LEU A 542 -43.43 -40.90 21.13
N ALA A 543 -42.96 -41.43 22.27
CA ALA A 543 -43.68 -42.46 23.03
C ALA A 543 -44.62 -41.89 24.11
N ASN A 544 -45.77 -42.55 24.33
CA ASN A 544 -46.81 -42.18 25.29
C ASN A 544 -47.24 -40.70 25.20
N THR A 545 -46.65 -39.82 26.03
CA THR A 545 -46.80 -38.36 25.96
C THR A 545 -45.65 -37.76 25.15
N THR A 546 -45.97 -37.23 23.97
CA THR A 546 -45.01 -36.56 23.08
C THR A 546 -44.54 -35.23 23.68
N GLU A 547 -43.28 -35.15 24.11
CA GLU A 547 -42.71 -34.00 24.81
C GLU A 547 -41.63 -33.29 23.97
N VAL A 548 -41.63 -31.95 24.02
CA VAL A 548 -40.60 -31.13 23.35
C VAL A 548 -39.45 -30.88 24.33
N LEU A 549 -38.38 -31.67 24.19
CA LEU A 549 -37.20 -31.61 25.05
C LEU A 549 -36.36 -30.34 24.83
N ALA A 550 -36.32 -29.86 23.59
CA ALA A 550 -35.67 -28.61 23.21
C ALA A 550 -36.47 -27.89 22.12
N THR A 551 -36.85 -26.64 22.39
CA THR A 551 -37.31 -25.69 21.37
C THR A 551 -36.18 -25.36 20.39
N LEU A 552 -36.55 -24.88 19.19
CA LEU A 552 -35.61 -24.41 18.17
C LEU A 552 -34.48 -23.54 18.75
N THR A 553 -33.24 -23.95 18.54
CA THR A 553 -32.02 -23.28 19.02
C THR A 553 -30.83 -23.60 18.09
N SER A 554 -29.79 -22.78 18.12
CA SER A 554 -28.49 -23.07 17.51
C SER A 554 -27.50 -23.76 18.46
N ASP A 555 -27.80 -23.83 19.77
CA ASP A 555 -26.94 -24.46 20.78
C ASP A 555 -27.10 -25.99 20.79
N VAL A 556 -26.14 -26.68 20.16
CA VAL A 556 -26.04 -28.14 20.12
C VAL A 556 -25.80 -28.75 21.52
N GLY A 557 -25.08 -28.06 22.41
CA GLY A 557 -24.74 -28.56 23.75
C GLY A 557 -25.97 -28.74 24.65
N ARG A 558 -26.93 -27.81 24.55
CA ARG A 558 -28.24 -27.92 25.20
C ARG A 558 -29.09 -29.07 24.65
N ILE A 559 -29.01 -29.35 23.35
CA ILE A 559 -29.70 -30.48 22.71
C ILE A 559 -29.12 -31.82 23.20
N LEU A 560 -27.79 -31.97 23.18
CA LEU A 560 -27.11 -33.20 23.63
C LEU A 560 -27.35 -33.48 25.11
N SER A 561 -27.25 -32.46 25.96
CA SER A 561 -27.57 -32.57 27.40
C SER A 561 -28.97 -33.12 27.67
N LYS A 562 -29.95 -32.82 26.79
CA LYS A 562 -31.31 -33.36 26.88
C LYS A 562 -31.44 -34.75 26.26
N LEU A 563 -30.73 -35.03 25.17
CA LEU A 563 -30.74 -36.33 24.48
C LEU A 563 -30.20 -37.47 25.35
N HIS A 564 -29.17 -37.21 26.17
CA HIS A 564 -28.64 -38.23 27.09
C HIS A 564 -29.65 -38.66 28.16
N LEU A 565 -30.49 -37.73 28.65
CA LEU A 565 -31.49 -37.97 29.70
C LEU A 565 -32.71 -38.80 29.24
N VAL A 566 -32.83 -39.12 27.94
CA VAL A 566 -33.97 -39.88 27.40
C VAL A 566 -33.84 -41.39 27.71
N ASN A 567 -34.83 -41.91 28.43
CA ASN A 567 -35.02 -43.34 28.74
C ASN A 567 -36.17 -43.94 27.90
N PRO A 568 -36.13 -45.24 27.55
CA PRO A 568 -37.19 -45.90 26.80
C PRO A 568 -38.40 -46.21 27.69
N ASN A 569 -39.61 -45.89 27.21
CA ASN A 569 -40.87 -46.13 27.93
C ASN A 569 -42.09 -46.04 26.99
N GLY A 570 -42.81 -47.14 26.79
CA GLY A 570 -44.14 -47.16 26.21
C GLY A 570 -44.22 -47.30 24.68
N ASN A 571 -45.36 -46.89 24.12
CA ASN A 571 -45.77 -47.09 22.73
C ASN A 571 -45.64 -45.81 21.90
N ILE A 572 -45.30 -45.94 20.61
CA ILE A 572 -45.10 -44.82 19.68
C ILE A 572 -46.42 -44.16 19.24
N ASN A 573 -46.48 -42.82 19.29
CA ASN A 573 -47.61 -41.98 18.87
C ASN A 573 -47.21 -41.04 17.71
N LEU A 574 -46.73 -41.61 16.60
CA LEU A 574 -46.19 -40.89 15.44
C LEU A 574 -47.17 -39.85 14.85
N MET A 575 -48.47 -40.19 14.81
CA MET A 575 -49.54 -39.30 14.33
C MET A 575 -49.66 -37.99 15.14
N THR A 576 -49.36 -38.04 16.45
CA THR A 576 -49.41 -36.88 17.36
C THR A 576 -48.10 -36.10 17.30
N GLY A 577 -46.96 -36.79 17.27
CA GLY A 577 -45.63 -36.18 17.13
C GLY A 577 -45.51 -35.27 15.90
N LEU A 578 -45.92 -35.75 14.72
CA LEU A 578 -45.91 -34.94 13.48
C LEU A 578 -46.78 -33.68 13.57
N ARG A 579 -47.93 -33.74 14.27
CA ARG A 579 -48.81 -32.57 14.46
C ARG A 579 -48.17 -31.52 15.37
N ILE A 580 -47.42 -31.95 16.39
CA ILE A 580 -46.73 -31.05 17.33
C ILE A 580 -45.45 -30.49 16.70
N ALA A 581 -44.68 -31.29 15.95
CA ALA A 581 -43.53 -30.84 15.18
C ALA A 581 -43.90 -29.69 14.21
N HIS A 582 -45.02 -29.83 13.52
CA HIS A 582 -45.59 -28.78 12.67
C HIS A 582 -45.95 -27.51 13.46
N LEU A 583 -46.60 -27.66 14.62
CA LEU A 583 -46.95 -26.52 15.48
C LEU A 583 -45.71 -25.74 15.94
N VAL A 584 -44.62 -26.42 16.29
CA VAL A 584 -43.35 -25.77 16.68
C VAL A 584 -42.73 -25.01 15.49
N LEU A 585 -42.68 -25.62 14.29
CA LEU A 585 -42.14 -24.97 13.07
C LEU A 585 -42.95 -23.76 12.61
N LYS A 586 -44.25 -23.71 12.95
CA LYS A 586 -45.14 -22.56 12.73
C LYS A 586 -44.84 -21.35 13.63
N HIS A 587 -44.23 -21.58 14.79
CA HIS A 587 -43.85 -20.55 15.77
C HIS A 587 -42.33 -20.27 15.81
N ARG A 588 -41.62 -20.54 14.70
CA ARG A 588 -40.19 -20.21 14.55
C ARG A 588 -39.93 -18.69 14.51
N GLN A 589 -38.73 -18.29 14.94
CA GLN A 589 -38.31 -16.88 14.93
C GLN A 589 -37.99 -16.37 13.51
N GLY A 590 -37.23 -17.14 12.72
CA GLY A 590 -36.85 -16.79 11.35
C GLY A 590 -37.92 -17.12 10.31
N LYS A 591 -38.68 -16.12 9.85
CA LYS A 591 -39.76 -16.31 8.85
C LYS A 591 -39.28 -16.95 7.54
N ASN A 592 -38.07 -16.64 7.10
CA ASN A 592 -37.54 -17.02 5.78
C ASN A 592 -36.97 -18.46 5.70
N HIS A 593 -36.92 -19.21 6.80
CA HIS A 593 -36.26 -20.52 6.84
C HIS A 593 -37.12 -21.61 6.17
N LYS A 594 -36.51 -22.51 5.39
CA LYS A 594 -37.14 -23.77 4.94
C LYS A 594 -37.51 -24.62 6.18
N MET A 595 -38.69 -25.24 6.17
CA MET A 595 -39.17 -26.10 7.26
C MET A 595 -38.87 -27.56 6.97
N ARG A 596 -38.12 -28.22 7.86
CA ARG A 596 -37.80 -29.66 7.78
C ARG A 596 -38.17 -30.38 9.07
N ILE A 597 -38.71 -31.58 8.95
CA ILE A 597 -38.89 -32.53 10.05
C ILE A 597 -38.06 -33.77 9.72
N VAL A 598 -37.26 -34.26 10.67
CA VAL A 598 -36.54 -35.53 10.57
C VAL A 598 -37.08 -36.48 11.62
N VAL A 599 -37.58 -37.64 11.22
CA VAL A 599 -38.23 -38.61 12.11
C VAL A 599 -37.45 -39.91 12.16
N PHE A 600 -36.98 -40.30 13.35
CA PHE A 600 -36.35 -41.58 13.60
C PHE A 600 -37.38 -42.57 14.15
N VAL A 601 -37.60 -43.69 13.45
CA VAL A 601 -38.58 -44.74 13.81
C VAL A 601 -37.93 -46.12 13.78
N GLY A 602 -38.03 -46.89 14.87
CA GLY A 602 -37.62 -48.30 14.89
C GLY A 602 -38.68 -49.28 15.40
N SER A 603 -39.84 -48.78 15.82
CA SER A 603 -41.00 -49.55 16.27
C SER A 603 -42.01 -49.81 15.12
N PRO A 604 -42.80 -50.90 15.18
CA PRO A 604 -43.91 -51.13 14.25
C PRO A 604 -45.05 -50.13 14.50
N VAL A 605 -45.56 -49.48 13.45
CA VAL A 605 -46.58 -48.43 13.57
C VAL A 605 -47.98 -49.02 13.36
N VAL A 606 -48.85 -48.89 14.37
CA VAL A 606 -50.25 -49.40 14.32
C VAL A 606 -51.21 -48.25 14.01
N HIS A 607 -51.20 -47.76 12.77
CA HIS A 607 -52.04 -46.66 12.28
C HIS A 607 -52.58 -46.95 10.88
N ASP A 608 -53.83 -46.55 10.60
CA ASP A 608 -54.44 -46.70 9.27
C ASP A 608 -53.79 -45.78 8.22
N GLU A 609 -53.47 -46.33 7.04
CA GLU A 609 -52.86 -45.58 5.92
C GLU A 609 -53.66 -44.33 5.52
N GLY A 610 -54.99 -44.43 5.59
CA GLY A 610 -55.92 -43.34 5.29
C GLY A 610 -55.80 -42.14 6.24
N GLU A 611 -55.24 -42.31 7.43
CA GLU A 611 -54.92 -41.20 8.36
C GLU A 611 -53.60 -40.52 7.96
N LEU A 612 -52.54 -41.29 7.66
CA LEU A 612 -51.26 -40.77 7.21
C LEU A 612 -51.39 -39.94 5.92
N VAL A 613 -52.16 -40.43 4.94
CA VAL A 613 -52.42 -39.70 3.67
C VAL A 613 -53.15 -38.38 3.91
N LYS A 614 -53.99 -38.26 4.95
CA LYS A 614 -54.62 -36.99 5.34
C LYS A 614 -53.61 -36.00 5.95
N LEU A 615 -52.57 -36.46 6.64
CA LEU A 615 -51.49 -35.58 7.13
C LEU A 615 -50.53 -35.15 6.01
N ALA A 616 -50.13 -36.07 5.12
CA ALA A 616 -49.28 -35.72 3.97
C ALA A 616 -49.89 -34.57 3.14
N LYS A 617 -51.21 -34.64 2.88
CA LYS A 617 -51.98 -33.60 2.18
C LYS A 617 -52.14 -32.28 2.95
N LYS A 618 -51.85 -32.23 4.26
CA LYS A 618 -51.77 -30.99 5.05
C LYS A 618 -50.36 -30.40 4.99
N LEU A 619 -49.34 -31.20 5.33
CA LEU A 619 -47.94 -30.78 5.35
C LEU A 619 -47.47 -30.26 3.97
N LYS A 620 -47.93 -30.88 2.88
CA LYS A 620 -47.68 -30.39 1.50
C LYS A 620 -48.27 -28.99 1.23
N LYS A 621 -49.44 -28.64 1.79
CA LYS A 621 -50.03 -27.29 1.64
C LYS A 621 -49.22 -26.22 2.37
N GLU A 622 -48.59 -26.60 3.48
CA GLU A 622 -47.83 -25.69 4.34
C GLU A 622 -46.32 -25.69 4.02
N LYS A 623 -45.89 -26.41 2.97
CA LYS A 623 -44.49 -26.51 2.50
C LYS A 623 -43.50 -26.97 3.58
N VAL A 624 -43.83 -28.08 4.24
CA VAL A 624 -42.94 -28.76 5.20
C VAL A 624 -42.36 -30.02 4.57
N ASN A 625 -41.03 -30.15 4.56
CA ASN A 625 -40.33 -31.36 4.13
C ASN A 625 -40.24 -32.35 5.31
N VAL A 626 -40.38 -33.66 5.05
CA VAL A 626 -40.36 -34.70 6.09
C VAL A 626 -39.46 -35.87 5.68
N ASP A 627 -38.29 -35.96 6.29
CA ASP A 627 -37.39 -37.09 6.10
C ASP A 627 -37.65 -38.17 7.17
N ILE A 628 -37.74 -39.44 6.78
CA ILE A 628 -38.01 -40.57 7.67
C ILE A 628 -36.83 -41.54 7.65
N VAL A 629 -36.26 -41.81 8.82
CA VAL A 629 -35.21 -42.81 9.05
C VAL A 629 -35.84 -44.04 9.71
N SER A 630 -35.90 -45.15 8.98
CA SER A 630 -36.51 -46.43 9.36
C SER A 630 -35.42 -47.46 9.67
N PHE A 631 -35.36 -47.96 10.90
CA PHE A 631 -34.33 -48.91 11.37
C PHE A 631 -34.93 -50.01 12.24
N GLY A 632 -34.99 -51.25 11.74
CA GLY A 632 -35.70 -52.33 12.42
C GLY A 632 -36.29 -53.37 11.47
N ASP A 633 -37.59 -53.66 11.59
CA ASP A 633 -38.25 -54.74 10.84
C ASP A 633 -38.86 -54.23 9.51
N HIS A 634 -37.99 -54.16 8.50
CA HIS A 634 -38.23 -53.42 7.25
C HIS A 634 -39.50 -53.83 6.47
N GLN A 635 -39.88 -55.11 6.49
CA GLN A 635 -40.89 -55.68 5.60
C GLN A 635 -42.34 -55.24 5.85
N LYS A 636 -42.65 -54.60 6.99
CA LYS A 636 -44.03 -54.16 7.32
C LYS A 636 -44.22 -52.65 7.35
N ASN A 637 -43.16 -51.89 7.64
CA ASN A 637 -43.23 -50.43 7.75
C ASN A 637 -42.91 -49.71 6.42
N ASN A 638 -42.14 -50.32 5.52
CA ASN A 638 -41.61 -49.59 4.36
C ASN A 638 -42.69 -49.18 3.34
N ASP A 639 -43.70 -50.02 3.08
CA ASP A 639 -44.73 -49.72 2.09
C ASP A 639 -45.60 -48.52 2.51
N THR A 640 -45.98 -48.46 3.78
CA THR A 640 -46.81 -47.37 4.33
C THR A 640 -46.07 -46.02 4.35
N PHE A 641 -44.77 -46.02 4.68
CA PHE A 641 -43.93 -44.82 4.61
C PHE A 641 -43.62 -44.40 3.16
N THR A 642 -43.44 -45.36 2.25
CA THR A 642 -43.26 -45.06 0.81
C THR A 642 -44.52 -44.41 0.23
N ALA A 643 -45.72 -44.94 0.55
CA ALA A 643 -46.99 -44.32 0.17
C ALA A 643 -47.15 -42.90 0.74
N PHE A 644 -46.75 -42.67 2.00
CA PHE A 644 -46.78 -41.35 2.63
C PHE A 644 -45.85 -40.33 1.95
N ILE A 645 -44.60 -40.71 1.66
CA ILE A 645 -43.60 -39.83 1.03
C ILE A 645 -43.93 -39.55 -0.45
N ASN A 646 -44.47 -40.52 -1.18
CA ASN A 646 -44.94 -40.30 -2.55
C ASN A 646 -46.07 -39.25 -2.61
N VAL A 647 -46.97 -39.20 -1.62
CA VAL A 647 -48.01 -38.16 -1.51
C VAL A 647 -47.41 -36.80 -1.13
N LEU A 648 -46.36 -36.76 -0.30
CA LEU A 648 -45.64 -35.51 0.04
C LEU A 648 -44.92 -34.92 -1.17
N ASN A 649 -44.12 -35.71 -1.90
CA ASN A 649 -43.31 -35.23 -3.02
C ASN A 649 -44.17 -34.91 -4.26
N GLY A 650 -45.04 -35.82 -4.69
CA GLY A 650 -45.87 -35.61 -5.89
C GLY A 650 -45.07 -35.64 -7.20
N LYS A 651 -45.31 -34.69 -8.12
CA LYS A 651 -44.63 -34.65 -9.43
C LYS A 651 -43.28 -33.92 -9.42
N ASP A 652 -43.10 -32.96 -8.52
CA ASP A 652 -41.95 -32.04 -8.49
C ASP A 652 -40.89 -32.61 -7.53
N GLY A 653 -40.35 -33.78 -7.87
CA GLY A 653 -39.84 -34.79 -6.93
C GLY A 653 -38.50 -34.52 -6.21
N THR A 654 -38.36 -33.42 -5.48
CA THR A 654 -37.28 -33.22 -4.50
C THR A 654 -37.80 -32.74 -3.13
N GLY A 655 -37.14 -33.15 -2.03
CA GLY A 655 -37.30 -32.51 -0.73
C GLY A 655 -37.45 -33.42 0.49
N SER A 656 -38.18 -34.54 0.38
CA SER A 656 -38.49 -35.47 1.49
C SER A 656 -38.07 -36.91 1.14
N HIS A 657 -37.33 -37.58 2.03
CA HIS A 657 -36.66 -38.86 1.73
C HIS A 657 -36.98 -39.97 2.75
N LEU A 658 -36.95 -41.23 2.28
CA LEU A 658 -36.98 -42.43 3.14
C LEU A 658 -35.57 -43.02 3.21
N VAL A 659 -35.04 -43.24 4.41
CA VAL A 659 -33.75 -43.89 4.65
C VAL A 659 -33.99 -45.16 5.44
N CYS A 660 -33.81 -46.32 4.81
CA CYS A 660 -33.93 -47.63 5.46
C CYS A 660 -32.54 -48.16 5.80
N VAL A 661 -32.17 -48.22 7.08
CA VAL A 661 -30.82 -48.64 7.52
C VAL A 661 -30.81 -50.15 7.79
N PRO A 662 -30.15 -50.99 6.97
CA PRO A 662 -30.20 -52.44 7.12
C PRO A 662 -29.50 -52.93 8.40
N ARG A 663 -29.86 -54.15 8.84
CA ARG A 663 -29.21 -54.81 9.99
C ARG A 663 -27.73 -55.08 9.65
N GLY A 664 -26.82 -54.67 10.55
CA GLY A 664 -25.38 -54.91 10.43
C GLY A 664 -24.54 -53.76 9.84
N SER A 665 -25.15 -52.75 9.20
CA SER A 665 -24.42 -51.53 8.80
C SER A 665 -24.23 -50.57 9.97
N VAL A 666 -23.13 -49.81 9.99
CA VAL A 666 -22.90 -48.78 11.01
C VAL A 666 -23.91 -47.64 10.80
N PHE A 667 -24.71 -47.32 11.83
CA PHE A 667 -25.86 -46.42 11.70
C PHE A 667 -25.48 -44.99 11.27
N SER A 668 -24.30 -44.50 11.67
CA SER A 668 -23.77 -43.21 11.23
C SER A 668 -23.37 -43.19 9.75
N GLU A 669 -22.80 -44.27 9.23
CA GLU A 669 -22.35 -44.40 7.83
C GLU A 669 -23.53 -44.36 6.85
N ALA A 670 -24.62 -45.07 7.19
CA ALA A 670 -25.89 -45.04 6.45
C ALA A 670 -26.60 -43.67 6.51
N LEU A 671 -26.24 -42.80 7.45
CA LEU A 671 -26.73 -41.41 7.53
C LEU A 671 -25.82 -40.43 6.79
N ILE A 672 -24.49 -40.59 6.85
CA ILE A 672 -23.52 -39.76 6.10
C ILE A 672 -23.72 -39.93 4.58
N SER A 673 -24.06 -41.14 4.14
CA SER A 673 -24.43 -41.46 2.75
C SER A 673 -25.85 -41.02 2.36
N SER A 674 -26.64 -40.46 3.27
CA SER A 674 -28.06 -40.13 3.02
C SER A 674 -28.30 -38.70 2.51
N PRO A 675 -29.36 -38.47 1.70
CA PRO A 675 -29.74 -37.12 1.23
C PRO A 675 -30.06 -36.11 2.35
N ILE A 676 -30.39 -36.59 3.56
CA ILE A 676 -30.69 -35.76 4.74
C ILE A 676 -29.48 -34.88 5.11
N ILE A 677 -28.26 -35.42 4.90
CA ILE A 677 -26.98 -34.82 5.28
C ILE A 677 -26.26 -34.22 4.07
N GLN A 678 -26.26 -34.92 2.93
CA GLN A 678 -25.61 -34.43 1.71
C GLN A 678 -26.34 -33.23 1.07
N GLY A 679 -27.64 -33.09 1.32
CA GLY A 679 -28.45 -32.00 0.79
C GLY A 679 -28.88 -32.19 -0.66
N GLU A 680 -29.79 -31.31 -1.09
CA GLU A 680 -30.46 -31.36 -2.40
C GLU A 680 -29.48 -31.18 -3.57
N ASP A 681 -28.36 -30.46 -3.34
CA ASP A 681 -27.28 -30.19 -4.31
C ASP A 681 -26.01 -31.03 -4.07
N GLY A 682 -26.08 -32.13 -3.32
CA GLY A 682 -24.99 -33.12 -3.12
C GLY A 682 -23.72 -32.64 -2.41
N THR A 683 -23.62 -31.36 -2.05
CA THR A 683 -22.39 -30.69 -1.60
C THR A 683 -22.22 -30.62 -0.07
N GLY A 684 -23.24 -31.01 0.71
CA GLY A 684 -23.21 -30.97 2.18
C GLY A 684 -22.44 -32.11 2.87
N GLY A 685 -22.01 -33.15 2.13
CA GLY A 685 -21.40 -34.35 2.70
C GLY A 685 -19.89 -34.28 2.98
N ALA A 686 -19.19 -33.27 2.43
CA ALA A 686 -17.73 -33.24 2.29
C ALA A 686 -16.92 -32.92 3.58
N GLY A 687 -17.29 -33.51 4.72
CA GLY A 687 -16.60 -33.27 6.00
C GLY A 687 -16.99 -34.15 7.19
N LEU A 688 -17.66 -35.30 6.97
CA LEU A 688 -18.08 -36.21 8.06
C LEU A 688 -17.86 -37.72 7.79
N GLY A 689 -17.42 -38.11 6.60
CA GLY A 689 -17.10 -39.52 6.27
C GLY A 689 -15.61 -39.83 6.40
N GLY A 690 -15.26 -40.87 7.16
CA GLY A 690 -13.88 -41.37 7.30
C GLY A 690 -13.32 -42.10 6.07
N ALA A 691 -13.92 -41.91 4.90
CA ALA A 691 -13.57 -42.53 3.62
C ALA A 691 -12.93 -41.51 2.63
N GLY A 692 -12.29 -40.46 3.15
CA GLY A 692 -11.64 -39.41 2.36
C GLY A 692 -10.24 -39.73 1.85
N PHE A 693 -9.76 -40.97 2.01
CA PHE A 693 -8.38 -41.39 1.70
C PHE A 693 -8.24 -42.19 0.38
N GLU A 694 -9.02 -41.84 -0.65
CA GLU A 694 -8.95 -42.51 -1.97
C GLU A 694 -7.59 -42.34 -2.68
N PHE A 695 -6.74 -41.41 -2.23
CA PHE A 695 -5.37 -41.23 -2.74
C PHE A 695 -4.26 -41.16 -1.66
N GLY A 696 -4.58 -41.41 -0.38
CA GLY A 696 -3.57 -41.53 0.68
C GLY A 696 -2.77 -40.26 1.08
N VAL A 697 -3.17 -39.06 0.65
CA VAL A 697 -2.52 -37.77 0.99
C VAL A 697 -3.45 -36.95 1.89
N ASP A 698 -2.96 -36.40 3.01
CA ASP A 698 -3.74 -35.49 3.88
C ASP A 698 -3.69 -34.04 3.35
N PRO A 699 -4.84 -33.42 3.01
CA PRO A 699 -4.89 -32.04 2.50
C PRO A 699 -4.44 -30.95 3.48
N ASN A 700 -4.23 -31.27 4.77
CA ASN A 700 -3.70 -30.33 5.77
C ASN A 700 -2.17 -30.40 5.88
N GLU A 701 -1.56 -31.54 5.53
CA GLU A 701 -0.09 -31.74 5.62
C GLU A 701 0.60 -31.32 4.32
N ASP A 702 0.05 -31.68 3.15
CA ASP A 702 0.60 -31.32 1.84
C ASP A 702 -0.48 -30.76 0.89
N PRO A 703 -0.82 -29.45 1.01
CA PRO A 703 -1.88 -28.84 0.22
C PRO A 703 -1.51 -28.63 -1.26
N GLU A 704 -0.22 -28.60 -1.60
CA GLU A 704 0.24 -28.40 -2.99
C GLU A 704 0.10 -29.70 -3.80
N LEU A 705 0.49 -30.84 -3.22
CA LEU A 705 0.30 -32.15 -3.84
C LEU A 705 -1.20 -32.49 -3.99
N ALA A 706 -2.01 -32.21 -2.97
CA ALA A 706 -3.46 -32.40 -3.01
C ALA A 706 -4.15 -31.51 -4.07
N LEU A 707 -3.64 -30.30 -4.30
CA LEU A 707 -4.14 -29.41 -5.36
C LEU A 707 -3.73 -29.92 -6.75
N ALA A 708 -2.47 -30.32 -6.94
CA ALA A 708 -1.95 -30.80 -8.22
C ALA A 708 -2.69 -32.06 -8.71
N LEU A 709 -2.94 -33.02 -7.82
CA LEU A 709 -3.71 -34.24 -8.11
C LEU A 709 -5.16 -33.91 -8.50
N ARG A 710 -5.79 -32.95 -7.80
CA ARG A 710 -7.16 -32.51 -8.11
C ARG A 710 -7.25 -31.87 -9.48
N VAL A 711 -6.32 -30.98 -9.82
CA VAL A 711 -6.24 -30.32 -11.14
C VAL A 711 -6.01 -31.35 -12.26
N SER A 712 -5.13 -32.32 -12.05
CA SER A 712 -4.84 -33.38 -13.04
C SER A 712 -6.07 -34.26 -13.32
N MET A 713 -6.84 -34.63 -12.29
CA MET A 713 -8.09 -35.38 -12.45
C MET A 713 -9.19 -34.55 -13.14
N GLU A 714 -9.24 -33.25 -12.88
CA GLU A 714 -10.20 -32.32 -13.51
C GLU A 714 -9.84 -32.07 -14.99
N GLU A 715 -8.55 -31.99 -15.34
CA GLU A 715 -8.06 -31.95 -16.72
C GLU A 715 -8.34 -33.26 -17.49
N GLN A 716 -8.13 -34.43 -16.87
CA GLN A 716 -8.50 -35.71 -17.47
C GLN A 716 -10.01 -35.80 -17.74
N ARG A 717 -10.84 -35.30 -16.82
CA ARG A 717 -12.30 -35.29 -16.96
C ARG A 717 -12.74 -34.38 -18.11
N LEU A 718 -12.14 -33.20 -18.24
CA LEU A 718 -12.37 -32.30 -19.37
C LEU A 718 -11.95 -32.92 -20.71
N ARG A 719 -10.82 -33.65 -20.77
CA ARG A 719 -10.45 -34.41 -21.98
C ARG A 719 -11.49 -35.48 -22.34
N GLN A 720 -12.00 -36.24 -21.36
CA GLN A 720 -13.05 -37.23 -21.62
C GLN A 720 -14.35 -36.59 -22.09
N GLU A 721 -14.74 -35.42 -21.57
CA GLU A 721 -15.89 -34.66 -22.07
C GLU A 721 -15.65 -34.12 -23.48
N GLU A 722 -14.45 -33.64 -23.83
CA GLU A 722 -14.11 -33.23 -25.20
C GLU A 722 -14.05 -34.41 -26.19
N GLU A 723 -13.57 -35.58 -25.77
CA GLU A 723 -13.58 -36.81 -26.58
C GLU A 723 -15.01 -37.31 -26.81
N GLN A 724 -15.88 -37.30 -25.78
CA GLN A 724 -17.30 -37.59 -25.95
C GLN A 724 -17.99 -36.57 -26.86
N ARG A 725 -17.64 -35.28 -26.75
CA ARG A 725 -18.15 -34.21 -27.62
C ARG A 725 -17.71 -34.40 -29.07
N ARG A 726 -16.47 -34.84 -29.32
CA ARG A 726 -15.97 -35.26 -30.64
C ARG A 726 -16.67 -36.52 -31.15
N ALA A 727 -16.89 -37.53 -30.30
CA ALA A 727 -17.61 -38.74 -30.70
C ALA A 727 -19.05 -38.43 -31.13
N THR A 728 -19.77 -37.57 -30.38
CA THR A 728 -21.11 -37.12 -30.77
C THR A 728 -21.12 -36.24 -32.03
N ALA A 729 -20.07 -35.45 -32.27
CA ALA A 729 -19.93 -34.70 -33.51
C ALA A 729 -19.65 -35.61 -34.72
N ASN A 730 -18.84 -36.65 -34.56
CA ASN A 730 -18.58 -37.64 -35.61
C ASN A 730 -19.84 -38.45 -35.96
N SER A 731 -20.60 -38.91 -34.96
CA SER A 731 -21.86 -39.63 -35.22
C SER A 731 -22.92 -38.76 -35.92
N ALA A 732 -22.86 -37.44 -35.76
CA ALA A 732 -23.70 -36.50 -36.50
C ALA A 732 -23.23 -36.30 -37.95
N ALA A 733 -21.95 -36.51 -38.25
CA ALA A 733 -21.40 -36.45 -39.61
C ALA A 733 -21.67 -37.75 -40.40
N GLU A 734 -21.52 -38.92 -39.76
CA GLU A 734 -21.78 -40.23 -40.39
C GLU A 734 -23.24 -40.38 -40.87
N GLY A 735 -24.20 -39.72 -40.20
CA GLY A 735 -25.61 -39.70 -40.60
C GLY A 735 -25.93 -39.00 -41.94
N ALA A 736 -24.97 -38.28 -42.54
CA ALA A 736 -25.15 -37.56 -43.81
C ALA A 736 -24.50 -38.25 -45.03
N GLY A 737 -23.66 -39.27 -44.82
CA GLY A 737 -22.82 -39.87 -45.86
C GLY A 737 -23.42 -41.06 -46.61
N ALA A 738 -24.72 -41.01 -46.98
CA ALA A 738 -25.47 -42.19 -47.43
C ALA A 738 -25.96 -42.16 -48.90
N THR A 739 -25.35 -41.35 -49.79
CA THR A 739 -25.70 -41.30 -51.22
C THR A 739 -24.51 -41.07 -52.16
N GLU A 740 -23.67 -42.09 -52.36
CA GLU A 740 -23.01 -42.40 -53.65
C GLU A 740 -22.35 -43.78 -53.60
N ALA A 741 -22.11 -44.42 -54.75
CA ALA A 741 -21.69 -45.83 -54.81
C ALA A 741 -20.75 -46.20 -55.98
N ALA A 742 -19.99 -47.28 -55.77
CA ALA A 742 -19.33 -48.15 -56.76
C ALA A 742 -18.04 -47.67 -57.50
N ALA A 743 -16.89 -47.98 -56.88
CA ALA A 743 -15.68 -48.55 -57.51
C ALA A 743 -14.90 -49.30 -56.39
N GLY A 744 -14.31 -50.50 -56.55
CA GLY A 744 -13.24 -50.85 -57.47
C GLY A 744 -11.87 -50.62 -56.79
N ALA A 745 -11.39 -51.42 -55.83
CA ALA A 745 -10.96 -52.85 -55.85
C ALA A 745 -9.43 -53.04 -56.10
N GLY A 746 -8.78 -53.76 -55.16
CA GLY A 746 -7.34 -54.15 -55.16
C GLY A 746 -6.36 -53.10 -54.61
N ALA A 747 -5.07 -53.39 -54.36
CA ALA A 747 -4.37 -54.62 -53.92
C ALA A 747 -2.83 -54.34 -53.88
N GLU A 748 -2.12 -54.83 -52.85
CA GLU A 748 -0.65 -55.09 -52.81
C GLU A 748 0.34 -53.91 -53.05
N GLY A 749 1.64 -54.15 -52.78
CA GLY A 749 2.75 -53.46 -53.46
C GLY A 749 3.79 -52.72 -52.60
N GLU A 750 4.83 -53.42 -52.15
CA GLU A 750 5.99 -52.90 -51.39
C GLU A 750 6.79 -51.75 -52.05
N SER A 751 7.36 -50.85 -51.23
CA SER A 751 8.80 -50.45 -51.18
C SER A 751 8.98 -49.05 -50.53
N ALA A 752 10.13 -48.64 -49.96
CA ALA A 752 11.47 -49.24 -49.94
C ALA A 752 12.27 -48.92 -48.64
N ALA A 753 13.33 -49.69 -48.42
CA ALA A 753 14.60 -49.34 -47.73
C ALA A 753 14.64 -48.97 -46.23
N ALA A 754 15.36 -49.82 -45.46
CA ALA A 754 16.13 -49.43 -44.28
C ALA A 754 17.47 -48.75 -44.69
N GLY A 755 18.26 -48.11 -43.84
CA GLY A 755 18.12 -47.78 -42.41
C GLY A 755 19.47 -47.48 -41.74
N THR A 756 19.45 -47.12 -40.45
CA THR A 756 20.59 -47.05 -39.49
C THR A 756 21.77 -46.06 -39.68
N THR A 757 22.00 -45.29 -38.60
CA THR A 757 23.29 -44.86 -38.00
C THR A 757 24.20 -43.76 -38.57
N ALA A 758 24.68 -42.95 -37.61
CA ALA A 758 25.99 -42.26 -37.52
C ALA A 758 26.28 -40.98 -38.34
N THR A 759 26.65 -39.93 -37.60
CA THR A 759 27.50 -38.81 -38.05
C THR A 759 28.94 -39.28 -38.29
N PRO A 760 29.69 -38.72 -39.25
CA PRO A 760 30.64 -37.66 -38.86
C PRO A 760 30.89 -36.54 -39.90
N SER A 761 31.72 -35.59 -39.46
CA SER A 761 32.34 -34.44 -40.16
C SER A 761 32.75 -34.60 -41.64
N SER A 762 32.73 -33.48 -42.39
CA SER A 762 33.96 -32.86 -42.95
C SER A 762 33.67 -31.51 -43.63
N SER A 763 34.71 -30.80 -44.07
CA SER A 763 34.69 -29.38 -44.48
C SER A 763 35.39 -29.10 -45.83
N SER A 764 35.01 -28.01 -46.50
CA SER A 764 35.78 -27.15 -47.43
C SER A 764 34.80 -26.21 -48.16
N SER A 765 35.14 -25.09 -48.81
CA SER A 765 36.40 -24.42 -49.24
C SER A 765 36.14 -22.88 -49.23
N PHE A 766 36.97 -21.89 -49.62
CA PHE A 766 38.34 -21.69 -50.16
C PHE A 766 38.64 -20.15 -50.05
N ALA A 767 39.82 -19.53 -50.28
CA ALA A 767 41.17 -19.96 -50.65
C ALA A 767 42.24 -18.88 -50.27
N ARG A 768 43.53 -19.25 -50.32
CA ARG A 768 44.72 -18.59 -50.94
C ARG A 768 44.78 -17.04 -51.11
N VAL A 769 45.94 -16.35 -50.98
CA VAL A 769 47.35 -16.78 -50.74
C VAL A 769 48.17 -15.64 -50.09
N ALA A 770 49.19 -16.02 -49.32
CA ALA A 770 50.08 -15.15 -48.52
C ALA A 770 51.23 -14.47 -49.30
N ARG A 771 51.94 -13.53 -48.62
CA ARG A 771 53.42 -13.61 -48.44
C ARG A 771 54.04 -12.61 -47.43
N THR A 772 54.54 -13.16 -46.32
CA THR A 772 55.88 -12.96 -45.71
C THR A 772 56.48 -11.56 -45.49
N ALA A 773 56.72 -11.24 -44.21
CA ALA A 773 57.93 -10.57 -43.72
C ALA A 773 58.24 -11.07 -42.29
N SER A 774 59.49 -11.01 -41.84
CA SER A 774 59.93 -11.56 -40.54
C SER A 774 60.98 -10.67 -39.86
N ALA A 775 60.68 -10.14 -38.67
CA ALA A 775 61.65 -9.65 -37.70
C ALA A 775 60.98 -9.36 -36.33
N GLU A 776 61.40 -10.11 -35.31
CA GLU A 776 61.44 -9.66 -33.91
C GLU A 776 62.90 -9.22 -33.60
N PRO A 777 63.22 -8.56 -32.46
CA PRO A 777 62.46 -8.50 -31.20
C PRO A 777 62.35 -7.08 -30.58
N HIS A 778 61.95 -7.07 -29.29
CA HIS A 778 62.04 -6.04 -28.24
C HIS A 778 60.66 -5.54 -27.74
N SER A 779 60.23 -5.78 -26.49
CA SER A 779 60.69 -6.73 -25.45
C SER A 779 59.65 -6.77 -24.32
N GLU A 780 58.83 -7.82 -24.20
CA GLU A 780 57.83 -7.92 -23.11
C GLU A 780 58.48 -8.17 -21.74
N GLU A 781 59.63 -8.84 -21.74
CA GLU A 781 60.48 -9.13 -20.58
C GLU A 781 60.79 -7.86 -19.76
N ALA A 782 61.05 -6.73 -20.43
CA ALA A 782 61.34 -5.44 -19.81
C ALA A 782 60.14 -4.76 -19.12
N MET A 783 58.90 -5.23 -19.37
CA MET A 783 57.71 -4.79 -18.62
C MET A 783 57.39 -5.73 -17.45
N LEU A 784 57.69 -7.04 -17.55
CA LEU A 784 57.63 -7.94 -16.40
C LEU A 784 58.71 -7.64 -15.35
N GLU A 785 59.96 -7.38 -15.75
CA GLU A 785 61.01 -6.94 -14.82
C GLU A 785 60.59 -5.66 -14.09
N ARG A 786 59.92 -4.73 -14.77
CA ARG A 786 59.49 -3.45 -14.18
C ARG A 786 58.32 -3.60 -13.20
N ALA A 787 57.51 -4.65 -13.34
CA ALA A 787 56.51 -5.03 -12.34
C ALA A 787 57.16 -5.72 -11.12
N LEU A 788 58.15 -6.59 -11.34
CA LEU A 788 58.90 -7.28 -10.28
C LEU A 788 59.77 -6.31 -9.46
N ALA A 789 60.44 -5.35 -10.10
CA ALA A 789 61.30 -4.36 -9.46
C ALA A 789 60.55 -3.37 -8.54
N LEU A 790 59.21 -3.31 -8.63
CA LEU A 790 58.35 -2.57 -7.68
C LEU A 790 57.87 -3.44 -6.51
N SER A 791 58.14 -4.75 -6.52
CA SER A 791 57.69 -5.70 -5.50
C SER A 791 58.71 -6.00 -4.39
N THR A 792 59.98 -5.58 -4.56
CA THR A 792 61.06 -5.80 -3.58
C THR A 792 61.96 -4.56 -3.52
N GLY A 793 61.73 -3.70 -2.54
CA GLY A 793 62.47 -2.44 -2.37
C GLY A 793 63.40 -2.43 -1.16
N GLU A 794 64.13 -1.34 -0.99
CA GLU A 794 64.91 -1.06 0.22
C GLU A 794 65.09 0.47 0.40
N ILE A 795 64.96 0.95 1.65
CA ILE A 795 65.78 2.00 2.29
C ILE A 795 65.26 2.14 3.73
N LEU A 796 66.14 1.89 4.69
CA LEU A 796 65.96 2.05 6.14
C LEU A 796 66.45 3.46 6.59
N PRO A 797 66.14 3.96 7.82
CA PRO A 797 65.77 3.19 9.00
C PRO A 797 64.57 3.64 9.86
N ALA A 798 63.95 2.62 10.47
CA ALA A 798 63.41 2.52 11.83
C ALA A 798 62.75 3.72 12.54
N ASP A 799 61.50 3.50 12.98
CA ASP A 799 61.25 3.21 14.40
C ASP A 799 60.12 2.16 14.51
N ASP A 800 60.25 1.16 15.40
CA ASP A 800 59.36 -0.02 15.47
C ASP A 800 58.33 0.06 16.61
N SER A 801 57.07 -0.31 16.35
CA SER A 801 56.17 -0.97 17.34
C SER A 801 54.73 -1.24 16.83
N MET A 802 54.49 -2.38 16.17
CA MET A 802 53.17 -3.05 16.09
C MET A 802 53.38 -4.55 15.77
N PRO A 803 52.95 -5.50 16.62
CA PRO A 803 53.18 -6.93 16.38
C PRO A 803 52.19 -7.55 15.38
N ASP A 804 52.62 -8.62 14.69
CA ASP A 804 51.82 -9.33 13.69
C ASP A 804 50.91 -10.41 14.33
N PHE A 805 49.60 -10.18 14.28
CA PHE A 805 48.57 -11.02 14.89
C PHE A 805 48.42 -12.40 14.24
N ALA A 806 48.94 -12.62 13.02
CA ALA A 806 48.70 -13.86 12.27
C ALA A 806 49.32 -15.12 12.92
N ASN A 807 50.31 -14.97 13.82
CA ASN A 807 51.08 -16.06 14.40
C ASN A 807 50.98 -16.20 15.93
N MET A 808 50.18 -15.37 16.62
CA MET A 808 49.98 -15.45 18.08
C MET A 808 48.83 -16.39 18.45
N THR A 809 48.94 -17.12 19.55
CA THR A 809 47.88 -18.02 20.04
C THR A 809 46.73 -17.24 20.71
N GLU A 810 45.54 -17.84 20.80
CA GLU A 810 44.34 -17.14 21.30
C GLU A 810 44.50 -16.59 22.73
N GLU A 811 45.21 -17.30 23.61
CA GLU A 811 45.48 -16.84 24.99
C GLU A 811 46.38 -15.59 25.01
N GLU A 812 47.35 -15.50 24.09
CA GLU A 812 48.25 -14.35 23.95
C GLU A 812 47.53 -13.13 23.32
N GLN A 813 46.63 -13.37 22.36
CA GLN A 813 45.80 -12.32 21.76
C GLN A 813 44.83 -11.73 22.80
N ILE A 814 44.23 -12.57 23.65
CA ILE A 814 43.36 -12.13 24.76
C ILE A 814 44.16 -11.32 25.79
N ALA A 815 45.37 -11.75 26.14
CA ALA A 815 46.26 -11.00 27.03
C ALA A 815 46.61 -9.61 26.45
N PHE A 816 46.95 -9.53 25.16
CA PHE A 816 47.28 -8.26 24.49
C PHE A 816 46.08 -7.29 24.44
N ALA A 817 44.88 -7.79 24.12
CA ALA A 817 43.65 -6.99 24.14
C ALA A 817 43.30 -6.49 25.54
N MET A 818 43.51 -7.32 26.58
CA MET A 818 43.30 -6.94 27.98
C MET A 818 44.32 -5.90 28.44
N GLN A 819 45.57 -5.97 27.96
CA GLN A 819 46.63 -5.01 28.27
C GLN A 819 46.40 -3.65 27.62
N MET A 820 45.99 -3.61 26.34
CA MET A 820 45.50 -2.38 25.66
C MET A 820 44.38 -1.72 26.48
N SER A 821 43.36 -2.50 26.87
CA SER A 821 42.19 -2.00 27.61
C SER A 821 42.49 -1.50 29.04
N MET A 822 43.73 -1.61 29.53
CA MET A 822 44.16 -1.01 30.81
C MET A 822 45.05 0.22 30.65
N GLN A 823 45.53 0.56 29.45
CA GLN A 823 46.40 1.72 29.23
C GLN A 823 45.63 3.05 29.06
N ASP A 824 44.36 3.02 28.64
CA ASP A 824 43.49 4.21 28.55
C ASP A 824 43.04 4.78 29.94
N ALA A 825 43.62 4.32 31.06
CA ALA A 825 43.04 4.49 32.40
C ALA A 825 43.98 5.04 33.51
N GLN A 826 45.14 5.63 33.18
CA GLN A 826 46.06 6.41 34.05
C GLN A 826 47.24 6.91 33.18
N GLU A 827 47.87 8.09 33.31
CA GLU A 827 47.71 9.33 34.12
C GLU A 827 48.58 10.44 33.39
N PRO A 828 49.06 11.62 33.92
CA PRO A 828 49.02 12.20 35.28
C PRO A 828 48.58 13.70 35.36
N ILE A 829 48.58 14.25 36.59
CA ILE A 829 48.30 15.68 36.92
C ILE A 829 49.40 16.29 37.80
N SER A 830 49.79 17.56 37.58
CA SER A 830 50.42 18.45 38.59
C SER A 830 50.37 19.93 38.16
N GLN A 831 49.65 20.84 38.87
CA GLN A 831 50.09 21.66 40.03
C GLN A 831 50.89 22.95 39.66
N PRO A 832 50.96 24.03 40.49
CA PRO A 832 50.77 24.11 41.95
C PRO A 832 49.81 25.21 42.47
N ALA A 833 49.75 25.41 43.80
CA ALA A 833 48.74 26.21 44.50
C ALA A 833 49.31 27.30 45.46
N LYS A 834 48.42 28.18 45.96
CA LYS A 834 48.64 29.05 47.14
C LYS A 834 47.40 29.14 48.04
N ARG A 835 47.63 29.36 49.33
CA ARG A 835 46.64 29.53 50.43
C ARG A 835 46.20 31.02 50.54
N GLN A 836 45.22 31.49 51.35
CA GLN A 836 44.38 30.91 52.42
C GLN A 836 43.23 31.89 52.78
N LYS A 837 42.03 31.41 53.16
CA LYS A 837 41.30 31.79 54.39
C LYS A 837 39.95 31.06 54.54
N GLN A 838 39.42 31.03 55.76
CA GLN A 838 38.07 30.60 56.15
C GLN A 838 37.27 31.83 56.61
N GLU A 839 35.93 31.75 56.63
CA GLU A 839 35.08 31.98 57.82
C GLU A 839 33.60 31.65 57.50
N ASP A 840 33.06 30.72 58.30
CA ASP A 840 31.74 30.62 58.95
C ASP A 840 30.38 30.65 58.18
N ASP A 841 29.73 29.47 58.21
CA ASP A 841 28.38 29.16 58.75
C ASP A 841 27.04 29.80 58.31
N THR A 842 26.14 28.88 57.92
CA THR A 842 24.67 28.82 58.13
C THR A 842 23.68 29.60 57.22
N PRO A 843 22.42 29.11 57.07
CA PRO A 843 21.51 29.53 56.00
C PRO A 843 20.28 30.31 56.48
N MET A 844 19.64 31.04 55.56
CA MET A 844 18.23 31.48 55.66
C MET A 844 17.54 31.49 54.28
N GLU A 845 16.21 31.52 54.30
CA GLU A 845 15.27 31.34 53.19
C GLU A 845 14.98 32.64 52.42
N VAL A 846 14.57 32.53 51.14
CA VAL A 846 13.76 33.54 50.42
C VAL A 846 12.82 32.84 49.41
N ASP A 847 11.57 32.68 49.81
CA ASP A 847 10.28 32.82 49.09
C ASP A 847 10.08 32.28 47.64
N GLU A 848 8.99 31.50 47.46
CA GLU A 848 8.35 31.18 46.17
C GLU A 848 6.98 31.87 46.03
N GLU A 849 6.83 32.85 45.15
CA GLU A 849 5.55 33.38 44.60
C GLU A 849 5.78 33.85 43.16
N ASP A 850 4.88 33.71 42.18
CA ASP A 850 3.74 32.78 42.03
C ASP A 850 3.50 32.55 40.51
N VAL A 851 2.75 31.52 40.13
CA VAL A 851 2.25 31.30 38.76
C VAL A 851 0.78 30.88 38.78
N GLU A 852 -0.12 31.83 38.50
CA GLU A 852 -1.57 31.58 38.44
C GLU A 852 -1.96 30.47 37.46
N VAL A 853 -2.60 29.41 37.95
CA VAL A 853 -3.23 28.38 37.12
C VAL A 853 -4.71 28.72 36.87
N VAL A 854 -5.01 29.19 35.66
CA VAL A 854 -6.38 29.55 35.24
C VAL A 854 -7.33 28.34 35.33
N PRO A 855 -8.43 28.40 36.10
CA PRO A 855 -9.32 27.26 36.31
C PRO A 855 -10.25 27.01 35.11
N ILE A 856 -10.16 25.83 34.50
CA ILE A 856 -11.05 25.39 33.42
C ILE A 856 -12.48 25.23 33.96
N SER A 857 -13.46 25.88 33.32
CA SER A 857 -14.85 25.87 33.77
C SER A 857 -15.57 24.54 33.42
N PRO A 858 -16.48 24.03 34.29
CA PRO A 858 -17.16 22.76 34.04
C PRO A 858 -18.14 22.80 32.85
N ALA A 859 -18.60 23.99 32.45
CA ALA A 859 -19.43 24.15 31.25
C ALA A 859 -18.69 23.76 29.96
N TYR A 860 -17.40 24.09 29.88
CA TYR A 860 -16.56 23.75 28.72
C TYR A 860 -16.43 22.23 28.53
N LEU A 861 -16.26 21.49 29.64
CA LEU A 861 -16.17 20.02 29.59
C LEU A 861 -17.47 19.34 29.12
N MET A 862 -18.66 19.90 29.42
CA MET A 862 -19.90 19.37 28.86
C MET A 862 -20.01 19.65 27.35
N SER A 863 -19.67 20.87 26.89
CA SER A 863 -19.69 21.17 25.45
C SER A 863 -18.70 20.33 24.63
N VAL A 864 -17.59 19.89 25.21
CA VAL A 864 -16.65 18.94 24.57
C VAL A 864 -17.23 17.53 24.51
N LEU A 865 -17.99 17.10 25.52
CA LEU A 865 -18.63 15.78 25.55
C LEU A 865 -19.83 15.66 24.60
N GLU A 866 -20.64 16.72 24.44
CA GLU A 866 -21.79 16.71 23.52
C GLU A 866 -21.38 16.68 22.02
N ASN A 867 -20.17 17.14 21.70
CA ASN A 867 -19.65 17.17 20.33
C ASN A 867 -18.90 15.88 19.92
N LEU A 868 -18.88 14.83 20.76
CA LEU A 868 -18.25 13.53 20.46
C LEU A 868 -19.29 12.50 20.00
N PRO A 869 -19.27 12.06 18.72
CA PRO A 869 -20.27 11.13 18.21
C PRO A 869 -20.15 9.75 18.88
N GLY A 870 -21.25 9.29 19.50
CA GLY A 870 -21.36 7.97 20.12
C GLY A 870 -21.28 7.95 21.65
N VAL A 871 -21.15 9.09 22.32
CA VAL A 871 -21.22 9.18 23.80
C VAL A 871 -22.62 9.64 24.22
N ASP A 872 -23.32 8.84 25.02
CA ASP A 872 -24.62 9.23 25.61
C ASP A 872 -24.38 10.03 26.91
N PRO A 873 -24.75 11.33 26.97
CA PRO A 873 -24.49 12.20 28.13
C PRO A 873 -25.33 11.84 29.37
N GLN A 874 -26.32 10.94 29.27
CA GLN A 874 -27.07 10.46 30.43
C GLN A 874 -26.45 9.22 31.09
N SER A 875 -25.40 8.63 30.50
CA SER A 875 -24.74 7.44 31.01
C SER A 875 -24.19 7.59 32.43
N GLU A 876 -24.49 6.62 33.29
CA GLU A 876 -24.10 6.60 34.70
C GLU A 876 -22.57 6.63 34.89
N ALA A 877 -21.81 6.04 33.96
CA ALA A 877 -20.35 6.06 33.97
C ALA A 877 -19.78 7.49 33.83
N VAL A 878 -20.38 8.32 32.96
CA VAL A 878 -19.95 9.72 32.75
C VAL A 878 -20.26 10.57 33.98
N ARG A 879 -21.44 10.37 34.59
CA ARG A 879 -21.81 11.03 35.85
C ARG A 879 -20.89 10.64 37.00
N ASN A 880 -20.48 9.38 37.10
CA ASN A 880 -19.54 8.92 38.12
C ASN A 880 -18.13 9.50 37.92
N ALA A 881 -17.66 9.66 36.68
CA ALA A 881 -16.37 10.32 36.39
C ALA A 881 -16.36 11.80 36.83
N VAL A 882 -17.36 12.58 36.39
CA VAL A 882 -17.52 14.00 36.79
C VAL A 882 -17.76 14.15 38.29
N GLY A 883 -18.50 13.22 38.90
CA GLY A 883 -18.72 13.16 40.34
C GLY A 883 -17.47 12.86 41.17
N SER A 884 -16.47 12.20 40.59
CA SER A 884 -15.20 11.86 41.25
C SER A 884 -14.28 13.09 41.31
N LEU A 885 -14.12 13.79 40.18
CA LEU A 885 -13.39 15.07 40.09
C LEU A 885 -13.93 16.12 41.08
N ASN A 886 -15.23 16.09 41.38
CA ASN A 886 -15.88 16.97 42.35
C ASN A 886 -15.67 16.58 43.83
N LYS A 887 -15.12 15.39 44.13
CA LYS A 887 -14.76 14.96 45.49
C LYS A 887 -13.34 15.35 45.85
N ASP A 888 -12.39 15.13 44.93
CA ASP A 888 -10.97 15.43 45.18
C ASP A 888 -10.76 16.92 45.49
N ASN A 889 -11.46 17.78 44.75
CA ASN A 889 -11.45 19.23 44.95
C ASN A 889 -12.13 19.72 46.25
N LYS A 890 -12.70 18.82 47.08
CA LYS A 890 -13.27 19.14 48.40
C LYS A 890 -12.41 18.67 49.58
N ASN A 891 -11.53 17.69 49.39
CA ASN A 891 -10.63 17.23 50.46
C ASN A 891 -9.43 18.18 50.67
N ALA A 892 -9.08 19.01 49.69
CA ALA A 892 -7.96 19.95 49.77
C ALA A 892 -8.18 21.17 50.71
N LYS A 893 -9.33 21.29 51.40
CA LYS A 893 -9.65 22.43 52.27
C LYS A 893 -10.21 22.01 53.64
N LYS A 894 -9.37 21.42 54.51
CA LYS A 894 -9.56 21.40 55.98
C LYS A 894 -8.35 20.81 56.75
N GLN A 895 -7.51 21.68 57.32
CA GLN A 895 -6.82 21.45 58.61
C GLN A 895 -6.38 22.81 59.22
N PRO A 896 -6.21 22.92 60.56
CA PRO A 896 -6.04 24.19 61.29
C PRO A 896 -4.55 24.53 61.59
N PRO A 897 -4.25 25.76 62.07
CA PRO A 897 -2.87 26.21 62.30
C PRO A 897 -2.18 25.64 63.56
N SER A 898 -0.87 25.88 63.62
CA SER A 898 0.09 25.41 64.63
C SER A 898 -0.02 26.07 66.01
N ASP A 899 0.48 25.37 67.02
CA ASP A 899 1.02 26.01 68.24
C ASP A 899 2.27 25.25 68.74
N LYS A 900 3.12 25.92 69.54
CA LYS A 900 4.38 25.37 70.10
C LYS A 900 4.20 25.02 71.58
N ASP A 901 4.93 24.01 72.09
CA ASP A 901 6.00 24.19 73.10
C ASP A 901 6.46 22.89 73.82
N LYS A 902 7.75 22.93 74.23
CA LYS A 902 8.38 22.32 75.44
C LYS A 902 8.64 20.81 75.55
N ASP A 903 9.95 20.53 75.61
CA ASP A 903 10.71 19.91 76.72
C ASP A 903 10.34 18.51 77.28
N GLY A 904 11.37 17.75 77.70
CA GLY A 904 11.21 16.81 78.84
C GLY A 904 11.94 15.46 78.78
N GLU A 905 13.22 15.47 79.14
CA GLU A 905 14.07 14.34 79.54
C GLU A 905 13.45 12.96 79.91
N SER A 906 13.90 11.93 79.16
CA SER A 906 14.60 10.74 79.68
C SER A 906 13.84 9.48 80.21
N LYS A 907 14.54 8.34 80.03
CA LYS A 907 14.46 7.06 80.77
C LYS A 907 13.13 6.28 80.74
N LYS A 908 13.10 5.28 79.85
CA LYS A 908 13.46 3.91 80.29
C LYS A 908 14.10 3.09 79.17
#